data_AF-E4Y7S3-F1
#
_entry.id   AF-E4Y7S3-F1
#
_cell.length_a   1.000
_cell.length_b   1.000
_cell.length_c   1.000
_cell.angle_alpha   90.00
_cell.angle_beta   90.00
_cell.angle_gamma   90.00
#
_symmetry.space_group_name_H-M   'P 1'
#
loop_
_entity.id
_entity.type
_entity.pdbx_description
1 polymer ?
#
loop_
_entity_poly.entity_id
_entity_poly.type
_entity_poly.pdbx_seq_one_letter_code
_entity_poly.pdbx_strand_id
1 'polypeptide(L)'
;MLVETVKSETDDEQLYSKGDAELLSPSVELAYYTVCCSALNAEELNREKGLLELRRSLNRCMSTLSKSSGATDLDAKVCLFVCRTLTMSAQFPSCIASLTEEPASLLEDIIRLLCSHLVVLQLAAVEAVASFGMIPELRKSMISQGVLPILMEYLFEYDYTLEEAGIEKDMESNKQEQKNKLAKQALHAIIVLAGLTPNLETDADVRRCLDCCMTSYLVSLMEAGDLALMLKLFTTNSETPLLIWEGMARNELADFLEKERDTALKDASEVDLSRMANFKISAHSEELIVHGVFVRVFNEQPQFKLPDPEGYLKSLLDYLGNQAQYFASIGADGTVDPTRLKQTSMALHSVFHVLSANQAFSMQCVNSLRLLSSFFVNEHTTSEIQLNTLRIFGIVAVQEVVLAIAQQRLLSSILLVVERLTAQEHSFFLQVLSALSSHPEIVKQFIPTGGVLYTTNLFANSTEPAVRKEAASLLAKAISDRLSGPRVRISLSKLLPPIFADAMADNAEASVNLYEGIHENPELIWSEETRQETSLYLERSARDLSQQQAKNPEIDWKPPSESFLPNKEFILGGVYIRLLLLNPGWQLRRPKEFITTLFDRITDLTEPTNGQVDQNELDQLSEAGCGLFTTQIKLSKLVPGMGILPTLIKRLSETQYLRPILLLLNALCMESSCVGQIGEIENSLRALKRCLIDDQMAMIAFETIFRATSHSNANLTAQAMANDGEFVKALLEELSLNRVNKSAKAQIVKILKAFMECPEYGLQELSKQI
;
A
#
# COMPACT_ATOMS: atom_id res chain seq x y z
N MET A 1 57.08 7.64 59.00
CA MET A 1 56.25 8.26 60.05
C MET A 1 54.75 7.99 59.83
N LEU A 2 54.07 8.55 58.81
CA LEU A 2 52.62 8.32 58.62
C LEU A 2 52.25 6.83 58.47
N VAL A 3 52.96 6.10 57.60
CA VAL A 3 52.76 4.66 57.39
C VAL A 3 53.04 3.86 58.67
N GLU A 4 54.05 4.25 59.43
CA GLU A 4 54.40 3.61 60.71
C GLU A 4 53.31 3.85 61.76
N THR A 5 52.70 5.04 61.81
CA THR A 5 51.58 5.35 62.70
C THR A 5 50.34 4.53 62.36
N VAL A 6 49.98 4.45 61.06
CA VAL A 6 48.88 3.59 60.60
C VAL A 6 49.14 2.14 61.01
N LYS A 7 50.36 1.64 60.80
CA LYS A 7 50.75 0.29 61.20
C LYS A 7 50.65 0.08 62.71
N SER A 8 51.23 0.96 63.52
CA SER A 8 51.24 0.82 64.99
C SER A 8 49.85 0.86 65.59
N GLU A 9 48.97 1.73 65.09
CA GLU A 9 47.58 1.81 65.55
C GLU A 9 46.75 0.61 65.06
N THR A 10 46.99 0.15 63.82
CA THR A 10 46.33 -1.04 63.27
C THR A 10 46.73 -2.32 64.00
N ASP A 11 47.92 -2.38 64.59
CA ASP A 11 48.39 -3.52 65.38
C ASP A 11 48.00 -3.40 66.88
N ASP A 12 47.44 -2.27 67.33
CA ASP A 12 47.13 -2.03 68.74
C ASP A 12 45.85 -2.77 69.19
N GLU A 13 45.95 -3.71 70.12
CA GLU A 13 44.80 -4.44 70.67
C GLU A 13 43.83 -3.55 71.46
N GLN A 14 44.30 -2.40 71.98
CA GLN A 14 43.54 -1.42 72.75
C GLN A 14 43.02 -0.26 71.89
N LEU A 15 43.06 -0.36 70.56
CA LEU A 15 42.61 0.71 69.64
C LEU A 15 41.26 1.34 70.04
N TYR A 16 40.26 0.50 70.33
CA TYR A 16 38.90 0.96 70.66
C TYR A 16 38.75 1.55 72.07
N SER A 17 39.73 1.37 72.97
CA SER A 17 39.69 1.91 74.33
C SER A 17 40.37 3.28 74.47
N LYS A 18 41.01 3.78 73.40
CA LYS A 18 41.74 5.06 73.37
C LYS A 18 40.85 6.30 73.30
N GLY A 19 39.59 6.18 72.86
CA GLY A 19 38.71 7.33 72.65
C GLY A 19 39.37 8.38 71.74
N ASP A 20 39.40 9.64 72.16
CA ASP A 20 40.00 10.76 71.40
C ASP A 20 41.53 10.66 71.22
N ALA A 21 42.21 9.73 71.90
CA ALA A 21 43.64 9.51 71.76
C ALA A 21 44.02 8.53 70.63
N GLU A 22 43.04 7.95 69.93
CA GLU A 22 43.31 7.10 68.77
C GLU A 22 43.82 7.94 67.59
N LEU A 23 44.85 7.44 66.89
CA LEU A 23 45.49 8.16 65.80
C LEU A 23 45.22 7.54 64.42
N LEU A 24 44.52 6.41 64.35
CA LEU A 24 44.26 5.71 63.10
C LEU A 24 43.34 6.52 62.18
N SER A 25 42.18 6.98 62.66
CA SER A 25 41.23 7.76 61.84
C SER A 25 41.86 9.03 61.25
N PRO A 26 42.49 9.92 62.05
CA PRO A 26 43.15 11.11 61.49
C PRO A 26 44.35 10.77 60.59
N SER A 27 45.06 9.64 60.83
CA SER A 27 46.18 9.23 59.98
C SER A 27 45.72 8.77 58.59
N VAL A 28 44.65 7.99 58.50
CA VAL A 28 44.12 7.54 57.20
C VAL A 28 43.42 8.67 56.44
N GLU A 29 42.77 9.59 57.16
CA GLU A 29 42.25 10.83 56.57
C GLU A 29 43.37 11.71 56.01
N LEU A 30 44.47 11.88 56.76
CA LEU A 30 45.65 12.59 56.28
C LEU A 30 46.26 11.88 55.06
N ALA A 31 46.33 10.56 55.05
CA ALA A 31 46.82 9.78 53.91
C ALA A 31 46.00 10.06 52.65
N TYR A 32 44.67 10.07 52.76
CA TYR A 32 43.77 10.40 51.65
C TYR A 32 44.07 11.79 51.07
N TYR A 33 44.04 12.84 51.90
CA TYR A 33 44.29 14.20 51.42
C TYR A 33 45.71 14.37 50.88
N THR A 34 46.69 13.67 51.45
CA THR A 34 48.08 13.68 50.98
C THR A 34 48.20 13.12 49.56
N VAL A 35 47.51 12.01 49.26
CA VAL A 35 47.45 11.42 47.91
C VAL A 35 46.71 12.33 46.93
N CYS A 36 45.65 13.01 47.37
CA CYS A 36 44.93 13.98 46.54
C CYS A 36 45.78 15.19 46.11
N CYS A 37 46.81 15.55 46.87
CA CYS A 37 47.63 16.72 46.57
C CYS A 37 48.62 16.53 45.41
N SER A 38 49.17 15.32 45.21
CA SER A 38 50.19 15.09 44.18
C SER A 38 50.37 13.61 43.84
N ALA A 39 50.62 13.32 42.57
CA ALA A 39 51.01 11.98 42.10
C ALA A 39 52.25 11.44 42.83
N LEU A 40 53.24 12.30 43.11
CA LEU A 40 54.46 11.93 43.82
C LEU A 40 54.17 11.43 45.24
N ASN A 41 53.14 11.97 45.90
CA ASN A 41 52.73 11.52 47.23
C ASN A 41 52.11 10.12 47.18
N ALA A 42 51.33 9.82 46.14
CA ALA A 42 50.77 8.50 45.91
C ALA A 42 51.87 7.46 45.63
N GLU A 43 52.84 7.83 44.78
CA GLU A 43 54.02 7.03 44.47
C GLU A 43 54.86 6.73 45.72
N GLU A 44 55.08 7.75 46.56
CA GLU A 44 55.82 7.60 47.82
C GLU A 44 55.09 6.72 48.82
N LEU A 45 53.78 6.95 49.01
CA LEU A 45 52.94 6.12 49.86
C LEU A 45 52.98 4.66 49.41
N ASN A 46 52.93 4.40 48.10
CA ASN A 46 53.04 3.05 47.57
C ASN A 46 54.45 2.44 47.80
N ARG A 47 55.51 3.22 47.57
CA ARG A 47 56.90 2.79 47.78
C ARG A 47 57.18 2.39 49.22
N GLU A 48 56.62 3.10 50.19
CA GLU A 48 56.73 2.77 51.62
C GLU A 48 55.78 1.63 52.07
N LYS A 49 55.13 0.93 51.12
CA LYS A 49 54.10 -0.09 51.39
C LYS A 49 52.87 0.43 52.14
N GLY A 50 52.61 1.74 52.07
CA GLY A 50 51.47 2.37 52.71
C GLY A 50 50.12 1.82 52.25
N LEU A 51 49.96 1.49 50.96
CA LEU A 51 48.71 0.87 50.46
C LEU A 51 48.42 -0.48 51.12
N LEU A 52 49.46 -1.27 51.41
CA LEU A 52 49.32 -2.55 52.12
C LEU A 52 48.89 -2.34 53.57
N GLU A 53 49.52 -1.40 54.28
CA GLU A 53 49.14 -1.06 55.66
C GLU A 53 47.71 -0.53 55.75
N LEU A 54 47.31 0.33 54.80
CA LEU A 54 45.96 0.84 54.70
C LEU A 54 44.96 -0.31 54.47
N ARG A 55 45.25 -1.25 53.56
CA ARG A 55 44.41 -2.45 53.36
C ARG A 55 44.29 -3.31 54.63
N ARG A 56 45.36 -3.46 55.41
CA ARG A 56 45.30 -4.17 56.71
C ARG A 56 44.36 -3.45 57.69
N SER A 57 44.42 -2.13 57.76
CA SER A 57 43.52 -1.33 58.61
C SER A 57 42.06 -1.43 58.16
N LEU A 58 41.80 -1.43 56.85
CA LEU A 58 40.47 -1.65 56.28
C LEU A 58 39.91 -3.02 56.68
N ASN A 59 40.68 -4.10 56.48
CA ASN A 59 40.22 -5.46 56.82
C ASN A 59 39.86 -5.60 58.31
N ARG A 60 40.70 -5.02 59.19
CA ARG A 60 40.45 -5.01 60.64
C ARG A 60 39.16 -4.26 60.99
N CYS A 61 39.00 -3.02 60.53
CA CYS A 61 37.83 -2.20 60.83
C CYS A 61 36.53 -2.71 60.19
N MET A 62 36.60 -3.34 59.02
CA MET A 62 35.42 -3.97 58.41
C MET A 62 34.89 -5.15 59.22
N SER A 63 35.78 -5.92 59.88
CA SER A 63 35.37 -7.07 60.71
C SER A 63 34.57 -6.68 61.96
N THR A 64 34.64 -5.41 62.37
CA THR A 64 33.94 -4.86 63.54
C THR A 64 32.72 -4.03 63.16
N LEU A 65 32.51 -3.71 61.88
CA LEU A 65 31.30 -3.04 61.40
C LEU A 65 30.07 -3.92 61.67
N SER A 66 29.06 -3.30 62.26
CA SER A 66 27.78 -3.95 62.60
C SER A 66 26.62 -3.06 62.20
N LYS A 67 25.38 -3.58 62.21
CA LYS A 67 24.18 -2.80 61.89
C LYS A 67 23.95 -1.59 62.83
N SER A 68 24.61 -1.55 63.99
CA SER A 68 24.56 -0.41 64.92
C SER A 68 25.65 0.64 64.68
N SER A 69 26.64 0.36 63.84
CA SER A 69 27.72 1.32 63.53
C SER A 69 27.16 2.55 62.81
N GLY A 70 27.60 3.74 63.22
CA GLY A 70 27.29 5.03 62.61
C GLY A 70 28.41 5.52 61.68
N ALA A 71 28.09 6.50 60.83
CA ALA A 71 29.03 7.06 59.85
C ALA A 71 30.24 7.77 60.48
N THR A 72 30.14 8.19 61.75
CA THR A 72 31.20 8.90 62.48
C THR A 72 32.09 7.99 63.32
N ASP A 73 31.74 6.71 63.43
CA ASP A 73 32.49 5.74 64.23
C ASP A 73 33.87 5.52 63.62
N LEU A 74 34.83 5.13 64.47
CA LEU A 74 36.21 4.85 64.07
C LEU A 74 36.27 3.95 62.83
N ASP A 75 35.58 2.81 62.88
CA ASP A 75 35.60 1.81 61.81
C ASP A 75 35.06 2.34 60.50
N ALA A 76 33.96 3.10 60.55
CA ALA A 76 33.36 3.70 59.36
C ALA A 76 34.28 4.75 58.75
N LYS A 77 34.91 5.61 59.56
CA LYS A 77 35.87 6.61 59.06
C LYS A 77 37.10 5.96 58.45
N VAL A 78 37.65 4.92 59.08
CA VAL A 78 38.81 4.20 58.56
C VAL A 78 38.46 3.54 57.23
N CYS A 79 37.35 2.82 57.14
CA CYS A 79 36.90 2.21 55.91
C CYS A 79 36.69 3.25 54.79
N LEU A 80 36.06 4.39 55.11
CA LEU A 80 35.80 5.47 54.17
C LEU A 80 37.09 6.05 53.58
N PHE A 81 38.01 6.50 54.42
CA PHE A 81 39.22 7.18 53.96
C PHE A 81 40.23 6.22 53.34
N VAL A 82 40.33 4.98 53.82
CA VAL A 82 41.15 3.96 53.16
C VAL A 82 40.60 3.67 51.76
N CYS A 83 39.29 3.41 51.63
CA CYS A 83 38.67 3.16 50.33
C CYS A 83 38.95 4.31 49.35
N ARG A 84 38.71 5.56 49.77
CA ARG A 84 39.01 6.75 48.96
C ARG A 84 40.49 6.89 48.61
N THR A 85 41.40 6.54 49.52
CA THR A 85 42.84 6.56 49.24
C THR A 85 43.20 5.54 48.16
N LEU A 86 42.65 4.33 48.23
CA LEU A 86 42.84 3.29 47.21
C LEU A 86 42.26 3.73 45.86
N THR A 87 41.06 4.31 45.84
CA THR A 87 40.41 4.89 44.66
C THR A 87 41.29 5.95 44.00
N MET A 88 41.78 6.93 44.75
CA MET A 88 42.67 7.96 44.22
C MET A 88 44.00 7.40 43.74
N SER A 89 44.54 6.41 44.46
CA SER A 89 45.80 5.76 44.10
C SER A 89 45.71 5.02 42.76
N ALA A 90 44.54 4.49 42.40
CA ALA A 90 44.32 3.78 41.14
C ALA A 90 44.46 4.65 39.88
N GLN A 91 44.54 5.97 40.02
CA GLN A 91 44.79 6.88 38.91
C GLN A 91 46.28 6.93 38.50
N PHE A 92 47.18 6.39 39.32
CA PHE A 92 48.64 6.50 39.14
C PHE A 92 49.26 5.15 38.76
N PRO A 93 50.01 5.05 37.63
CA PRO A 93 50.55 3.79 37.11
C PRO A 93 51.40 2.99 38.12
N SER A 94 52.19 3.65 38.96
CA SER A 94 53.01 3.03 40.00
C SER A 94 52.19 2.27 41.04
N CYS A 95 50.99 2.76 41.35
CA CYS A 95 50.10 2.21 42.36
C CYS A 95 49.23 1.10 41.77
N ILE A 96 48.87 1.20 40.48
CA ILE A 96 48.12 0.16 39.76
C ILE A 96 48.80 -1.21 39.93
N ALA A 97 50.12 -1.29 39.73
CA ALA A 97 50.87 -2.53 39.88
C ALA A 97 50.66 -3.21 41.26
N SER A 98 50.65 -2.41 42.33
CA SER A 98 50.43 -2.90 43.70
C SER A 98 48.97 -3.24 43.99
N LEU A 99 48.01 -2.52 43.40
CA LEU A 99 46.58 -2.82 43.50
C LEU A 99 46.21 -4.11 42.74
N THR A 100 46.94 -4.42 41.66
CA THR A 100 46.75 -5.62 40.84
C THR A 100 47.50 -6.86 41.33
N GLU A 101 48.30 -6.77 42.39
CA GLU A 101 49.07 -7.91 42.93
C GLU A 101 48.15 -8.97 43.57
N GLU A 102 47.14 -8.53 44.32
CA GLU A 102 46.13 -9.38 44.96
C GLU A 102 44.69 -8.85 44.74
N PRO A 103 44.19 -8.88 43.49
CA PRO A 103 42.94 -8.23 43.11
C PRO A 103 41.74 -8.88 43.79
N ALA A 104 41.79 -10.19 44.07
CA ALA A 104 40.69 -10.91 44.70
C ALA A 104 40.36 -10.38 46.11
N SER A 105 41.38 -10.30 46.97
CA SER A 105 41.20 -9.81 48.35
C SER A 105 40.83 -8.32 48.37
N LEU A 106 41.44 -7.49 47.51
CA LEU A 106 41.08 -6.08 47.41
C LEU A 106 39.59 -5.92 47.07
N LEU A 107 39.10 -6.67 46.08
CA LEU A 107 37.74 -6.55 45.60
C LEU A 107 36.72 -7.16 46.55
N GLU A 108 37.06 -8.20 47.31
CA GLU A 108 36.23 -8.71 48.40
C GLU A 108 35.94 -7.61 49.44
N ASP A 109 36.96 -6.82 49.80
CA ASP A 109 36.80 -5.69 50.70
C ASP A 109 35.86 -4.62 50.11
N ILE A 110 36.03 -4.28 48.83
CA ILE A 110 35.16 -3.32 48.14
C ILE A 110 33.71 -3.83 48.08
N ILE A 111 33.49 -5.11 47.78
CA ILE A 111 32.15 -5.73 47.72
C ILE A 111 31.47 -5.66 49.08
N ARG A 112 32.19 -5.91 50.18
CA ARG A 112 31.65 -5.75 51.54
C ARG A 112 31.25 -4.30 51.84
N LEU A 113 32.02 -3.32 51.36
CA LEU A 113 31.68 -1.89 51.50
C LEU A 113 30.46 -1.51 50.65
N LEU A 114 30.31 -2.04 49.43
CA LEU A 114 29.08 -1.91 48.65
C LEU A 114 27.89 -2.47 49.46
N CYS A 115 28.02 -3.65 50.05
CA CYS A 115 26.93 -4.25 50.82
C CYS A 115 26.76 -3.68 52.26
N SER A 116 27.43 -2.57 52.59
CA SER A 116 27.26 -1.88 53.87
C SER A 116 25.88 -1.28 54.03
N HIS A 117 25.39 -1.09 55.27
CA HIS A 117 24.19 -0.29 55.57
C HIS A 117 24.46 1.22 55.59
N LEU A 118 25.73 1.64 55.53
CA LEU A 118 26.14 3.04 55.57
C LEU A 118 26.32 3.61 54.16
N VAL A 119 25.43 4.50 53.73
CA VAL A 119 25.46 5.11 52.38
C VAL A 119 26.79 5.80 52.07
N VAL A 120 27.45 6.39 53.08
CA VAL A 120 28.77 7.01 52.90
C VAL A 120 29.85 6.01 52.45
N LEU A 121 29.78 4.77 52.95
CA LEU A 121 30.70 3.70 52.55
C LEU A 121 30.32 3.14 51.19
N GLN A 122 29.03 2.98 50.92
CA GLN A 122 28.53 2.55 49.61
C GLN A 122 28.98 3.52 48.51
N LEU A 123 28.83 4.84 48.72
CA LEU A 123 29.28 5.87 47.78
C LEU A 123 30.79 5.78 47.51
N ALA A 124 31.60 5.65 48.56
CA ALA A 124 33.05 5.51 48.41
C ALA A 124 33.44 4.23 47.64
N ALA A 125 32.74 3.13 47.89
CA ALA A 125 32.96 1.86 47.20
C ALA A 125 32.51 1.92 45.73
N VAL A 126 31.39 2.57 45.41
CA VAL A 126 30.97 2.80 44.03
C VAL A 126 31.96 3.68 43.26
N GLU A 127 32.48 4.74 43.90
CA GLU A 127 33.57 5.54 43.35
C GLU A 127 34.84 4.70 43.10
N ALA A 128 35.17 3.79 44.02
CA ALA A 128 36.25 2.83 43.85
C ALA A 128 36.03 1.92 42.66
N VAL A 129 34.82 1.35 42.49
CA VAL A 129 34.48 0.49 41.35
C VAL A 129 34.60 1.25 40.04
N ALA A 130 34.10 2.48 39.95
CA ALA A 130 34.25 3.30 38.74
C ALA A 130 35.73 3.57 38.42
N SER A 131 36.55 3.90 39.43
CA SER A 131 37.99 4.16 39.22
C SER A 131 38.75 2.88 38.85
N PHE A 132 38.50 1.77 39.53
CA PHE A 132 39.12 0.48 39.25
C PHE A 132 38.66 -0.10 37.92
N GLY A 133 37.44 0.23 37.48
CA GLY A 133 36.89 -0.21 36.20
C GLY A 133 37.66 0.36 34.99
N MET A 134 38.44 1.42 35.18
CA MET A 134 39.35 1.94 34.16
C MET A 134 40.58 1.04 33.95
N ILE A 135 40.85 0.11 34.88
CA ILE A 135 41.99 -0.81 34.85
C ILE A 135 41.50 -2.18 34.34
N PRO A 136 41.96 -2.67 33.18
CA PRO A 136 41.41 -3.88 32.55
C PRO A 136 41.37 -5.13 33.45
N GLU A 137 42.44 -5.37 34.21
CA GLU A 137 42.58 -6.53 35.11
C GLU A 137 41.57 -6.46 36.26
N LEU A 138 41.44 -5.30 36.89
CA LEU A 138 40.47 -5.09 37.98
C LEU A 138 39.04 -5.08 37.46
N ARG A 139 38.77 -4.48 36.30
CA ARG A 139 37.46 -4.51 35.64
C ARG A 139 36.99 -5.95 35.42
N LYS A 140 37.83 -6.78 34.80
CA LYS A 140 37.52 -8.20 34.57
C LYS A 140 37.28 -8.95 35.88
N SER A 141 38.11 -8.69 36.90
CA SER A 141 37.97 -9.33 38.21
C SER A 141 36.68 -8.90 38.93
N MET A 142 36.30 -7.62 38.87
CA MET A 142 35.04 -7.11 39.45
C MET A 142 33.81 -7.74 38.79
N ILE A 143 33.84 -7.87 37.47
CA ILE A 143 32.77 -8.55 36.72
C ILE A 143 32.67 -10.01 37.19
N SER A 144 33.79 -10.73 37.30
CA SER A 144 33.79 -12.14 37.75
C SER A 144 33.41 -12.35 39.21
N GLN A 145 33.50 -11.32 40.06
CA GLN A 145 33.12 -11.39 41.49
C GLN A 145 31.71 -10.88 41.77
N GLY A 146 30.92 -10.57 40.74
CA GLY A 146 29.50 -10.26 40.93
C GLY A 146 29.25 -8.84 41.44
N VAL A 147 30.12 -7.89 41.10
CA VAL A 147 29.90 -6.45 41.41
C VAL A 147 28.69 -5.90 40.64
N LEU A 148 28.43 -6.39 39.43
CA LEU A 148 27.40 -5.87 38.54
C LEU A 148 25.96 -5.96 39.14
N PRO A 149 25.50 -7.11 39.68
CA PRO A 149 24.21 -7.19 40.37
C PRO A 149 24.01 -6.15 41.48
N ILE A 150 25.06 -5.94 42.28
CA ILE A 150 25.04 -5.03 43.43
C ILE A 150 24.81 -3.58 42.98
N LEU A 151 25.52 -3.15 41.93
CA LEU A 151 25.33 -1.81 41.38
C LEU A 151 23.94 -1.63 40.77
N MET A 152 23.39 -2.66 40.13
CA MET A 152 22.06 -2.61 39.53
C MET A 152 20.95 -2.49 40.58
N GLU A 153 21.11 -3.10 41.76
CA GLU A 153 20.15 -2.94 42.87
C GLU A 153 20.00 -1.47 43.29
N TYR A 154 21.10 -0.71 43.33
CA TYR A 154 21.03 0.71 43.71
C TYR A 154 20.21 1.56 42.75
N LEU A 155 20.05 1.14 41.49
CA LEU A 155 19.24 1.87 40.52
C LEU A 155 17.77 1.93 40.95
N PHE A 156 17.27 0.90 41.65
CA PHE A 156 15.91 0.87 42.18
C PHE A 156 15.67 1.87 43.31
N GLU A 157 16.73 2.39 43.94
CA GLU A 157 16.61 3.39 45.00
C GLU A 157 16.42 4.80 44.47
N TYR A 158 16.48 5.01 43.15
CA TYR A 158 16.33 6.31 42.52
C TYR A 158 14.89 6.81 42.52
N ASP A 159 14.65 7.96 43.14
CA ASP A 159 13.38 8.67 43.11
C ASP A 159 13.51 9.98 42.31
N TYR A 160 13.01 9.95 41.07
CA TYR A 160 13.04 11.12 40.18
C TYR A 160 12.14 12.27 40.68
N THR A 161 11.12 11.99 41.50
CA THR A 161 10.17 13.02 41.96
C THR A 161 10.83 14.01 42.90
N LEU A 162 11.87 13.60 43.63
CA LEU A 162 12.65 14.49 44.49
C LEU A 162 13.39 15.57 43.68
N GLU A 163 13.86 15.26 42.46
CA GLU A 163 14.49 16.24 41.57
C GLU A 163 13.46 17.16 40.92
N GLU A 164 12.32 16.62 40.50
CA GLU A 164 11.24 17.41 39.88
C GLU A 164 10.49 18.29 40.88
N ALA A 165 10.53 17.98 42.18
CA ALA A 165 9.85 18.75 43.23
C ALA A 165 10.45 20.16 43.47
N GLY A 166 11.68 20.43 43.01
CA GLY A 166 12.31 21.75 43.13
C GLY A 166 12.59 22.22 44.57
N ILE A 167 12.65 21.28 45.54
CA ILE A 167 12.90 21.58 46.96
C ILE A 167 14.41 21.73 47.18
N GLU A 168 14.83 22.67 48.06
CA GLU A 168 16.22 22.77 48.51
C GLU A 168 16.67 21.47 49.19
N LYS A 169 17.83 20.95 48.77
CA LYS A 169 18.31 19.64 49.17
C LYS A 169 19.61 19.77 49.95
N ASP A 170 19.69 19.03 51.04
CA ASP A 170 20.92 18.90 51.81
C ASP A 170 21.32 17.41 51.87
N MET A 171 22.56 17.14 51.47
CA MET A 171 23.14 15.79 51.43
C MET A 171 23.30 15.16 52.82
N GLU A 172 23.42 15.96 53.88
CA GLU A 172 23.63 15.44 55.23
C GLU A 172 22.31 15.01 55.89
N SER A 173 21.21 15.72 55.61
CA SER A 173 19.91 15.45 56.22
C SER A 173 18.93 14.65 55.35
N ASN A 174 19.05 14.70 54.01
CA ASN A 174 18.11 14.04 53.11
C ASN A 174 18.59 12.64 52.67
N LYS A 175 18.06 11.60 53.31
CA LYS A 175 18.34 10.20 52.97
C LYS A 175 18.04 9.84 51.52
N GLN A 176 16.98 10.40 50.93
CA GLN A 176 16.62 10.09 49.55
C GLN A 176 17.57 10.77 48.56
N GLU A 177 18.08 11.97 48.87
CA GLU A 177 19.12 12.59 48.04
C GLU A 177 20.42 11.79 48.07
N GLN A 178 20.79 11.20 49.22
CA GLN A 178 21.91 10.27 49.32
C GLN A 178 21.71 9.03 48.43
N LYS A 179 20.51 8.43 48.45
CA LYS A 179 20.14 7.30 47.58
C LYS A 179 20.17 7.67 46.09
N ASN A 180 19.63 8.83 45.73
CA ASN A 180 19.68 9.31 44.34
C ASN A 180 21.12 9.51 43.86
N LYS A 181 22.00 10.07 44.72
CA LYS A 181 23.42 10.19 44.42
C LYS A 181 24.08 8.82 44.24
N LEU A 182 23.76 7.86 45.11
CA LEU A 182 24.26 6.50 45.03
C LEU A 182 23.84 5.84 43.72
N ALA A 183 22.55 5.89 43.36
CA ALA A 183 22.04 5.36 42.10
C ALA A 183 22.73 5.98 40.87
N LYS A 184 22.94 7.30 40.86
CA LYS A 184 23.65 8.01 39.79
C LYS A 184 25.11 7.56 39.65
N GLN A 185 25.83 7.42 40.77
CA GLN A 185 27.20 6.94 40.76
C GLN A 185 27.28 5.45 40.39
N ALA A 186 26.32 4.64 40.84
CA ALA A 186 26.24 3.22 40.51
C ALA A 186 26.00 3.02 39.01
N LEU A 187 25.11 3.82 38.42
CA LEU A 187 24.93 3.85 36.98
C LEU A 187 26.22 4.20 36.25
N HIS A 188 26.95 5.21 36.71
CA HIS A 188 28.23 5.56 36.12
C HIS A 188 29.25 4.40 36.22
N ALA A 189 29.33 3.73 37.36
CA ALA A 189 30.16 2.55 37.54
C ALA A 189 29.77 1.41 36.58
N ILE A 190 28.47 1.17 36.36
CA ILE A 190 27.98 0.19 35.38
C ILE A 190 28.43 0.56 33.96
N ILE A 191 28.33 1.84 33.56
CA ILE A 191 28.78 2.34 32.24
C ILE A 191 30.27 2.08 32.04
N VAL A 192 31.09 2.27 33.08
CA VAL A 192 32.53 1.98 33.05
C VAL A 192 32.78 0.48 32.92
N LEU A 193 32.13 -0.35 33.74
CA LEU A 193 32.28 -1.80 33.69
C LEU A 193 31.86 -2.38 32.34
N ALA A 194 30.79 -1.86 31.73
CA ALA A 194 30.33 -2.25 30.41
C ALA A 194 31.22 -1.75 29.26
N GLY A 195 32.17 -0.85 29.54
CA GLY A 195 33.00 -0.25 28.51
C GLY A 195 32.22 0.65 27.54
N LEU A 196 31.20 1.35 28.05
CA LEU A 196 30.40 2.31 27.29
C LEU A 196 30.96 3.74 27.42
N THR A 197 32.15 3.88 28.01
CA THR A 197 32.88 5.16 28.15
C THR A 197 33.80 5.38 26.95
N PRO A 198 33.99 6.61 26.43
CA PRO A 198 34.78 6.89 25.20
C PRO A 198 36.23 6.41 25.12
N ASN A 199 36.80 5.85 26.19
CA ASN A 199 38.19 5.37 26.27
C ASN A 199 38.30 3.87 26.61
N LEU A 200 37.18 3.15 26.63
CA LEU A 200 37.12 1.74 26.95
C LEU A 200 36.51 0.98 25.80
N GLU A 201 37.04 -0.21 25.52
CA GLU A 201 36.37 -1.16 24.65
C GLU A 201 35.13 -1.72 25.37
N THR A 202 34.03 -1.79 24.63
CA THR A 202 32.76 -2.35 25.10
C THR A 202 32.93 -3.83 25.40
N ASP A 203 32.55 -4.22 26.62
CA ASP A 203 32.54 -5.61 27.03
C ASP A 203 31.22 -6.25 26.55
N ALA A 204 31.31 -7.15 25.57
CA ALA A 204 30.15 -7.77 24.94
C ALA A 204 29.33 -8.64 25.91
N ASP A 205 29.99 -9.28 26.89
CA ASP A 205 29.32 -10.13 27.86
C ASP A 205 28.55 -9.26 28.87
N VAL A 206 29.17 -8.19 29.37
CA VAL A 206 28.48 -7.22 30.24
C VAL A 206 27.34 -6.52 29.50
N ARG A 207 27.56 -6.11 28.24
CA ARG A 207 26.49 -5.52 27.41
C ARG A 207 25.31 -6.47 27.31
N ARG A 208 25.55 -7.75 27.05
CA ARG A 208 24.49 -8.77 26.99
C ARG A 208 23.74 -8.91 28.32
N CYS A 209 24.44 -8.89 29.46
CA CYS A 209 23.80 -8.87 30.77
C CYS A 209 22.87 -7.66 30.93
N LEU A 210 23.32 -6.48 30.55
CA LEU A 210 22.50 -5.26 30.62
C LEU A 210 21.28 -5.36 29.68
N ASP A 211 21.46 -5.78 28.44
CA ASP A 211 20.36 -5.95 27.48
C ASP A 211 19.29 -6.93 28.01
N CYS A 212 19.71 -8.03 28.66
CA CYS A 212 18.80 -9.00 29.25
C CYS A 212 18.09 -8.48 30.51
N CYS A 213 18.81 -7.79 31.39
CA CYS A 213 18.27 -7.32 32.66
C CYS A 213 17.41 -6.06 32.52
N MET A 214 17.84 -5.06 31.74
CA MET A 214 17.17 -3.74 31.66
C MET A 214 16.63 -3.40 30.26
N THR A 215 16.67 -4.33 29.29
CA THR A 215 16.32 -4.12 27.87
C THR A 215 17.30 -3.24 27.11
N SER A 216 17.47 -3.51 25.81
CA SER A 216 18.38 -2.75 24.96
C SER A 216 18.03 -1.27 24.81
N TYR A 217 16.76 -0.90 25.01
CA TYR A 217 16.38 0.52 24.96
C TYR A 217 16.99 1.30 26.12
N LEU A 218 16.89 0.81 27.36
CA LEU A 218 17.51 1.49 28.51
C LEU A 218 19.03 1.56 28.38
N VAL A 219 19.66 0.50 27.86
CA VAL A 219 21.12 0.52 27.60
C VAL A 219 21.50 1.57 26.55
N SER A 220 20.69 1.75 25.50
CA SER A 220 20.97 2.78 24.49
C SER A 220 20.86 4.21 25.04
N LEU A 221 20.04 4.44 26.06
CA LEU A 221 20.02 5.73 26.79
C LEU A 221 21.31 5.97 27.57
N MET A 222 21.95 4.90 28.09
CA MET A 222 23.26 5.00 28.76
C MET A 222 24.33 5.43 27.76
N GLU A 223 24.33 4.85 26.55
CA GLU A 223 25.26 5.19 25.47
C GLU A 223 25.06 6.62 24.94
N ALA A 224 23.81 7.05 24.84
CA ALA A 224 23.45 8.41 24.43
C ALA A 224 23.76 9.46 25.52
N GLY A 225 24.02 9.03 26.76
CA GLY A 225 24.27 9.90 27.90
C GLY A 225 23.02 10.49 28.54
N ASP A 226 21.82 10.00 28.21
CA ASP A 226 20.55 10.45 28.79
C ASP A 226 20.24 9.72 30.12
N LEU A 227 21.16 9.87 31.08
CA LEU A 227 21.19 9.08 32.31
C LEU A 227 20.00 9.37 33.24
N ALA A 228 19.50 10.61 33.25
CA ALA A 228 18.35 10.99 34.05
C ALA A 228 17.07 10.33 33.54
N LEU A 229 16.87 10.31 32.21
CA LEU A 229 15.75 9.61 31.60
C LEU A 229 15.87 8.09 31.82
N MET A 230 17.07 7.52 31.67
CA MET A 230 17.29 6.09 31.93
C MET A 230 16.87 5.72 33.35
N LEU A 231 17.40 6.40 34.37
CA LEU A 231 17.05 6.13 35.77
C LEU A 231 15.55 6.31 36.05
N LYS A 232 14.94 7.39 35.50
CA LYS A 232 13.50 7.63 35.63
C LYS A 232 12.68 6.48 35.04
N LEU A 233 13.01 6.03 33.83
CA LEU A 233 12.30 4.92 33.18
C LEU A 233 12.55 3.59 33.90
N PHE A 234 13.76 3.35 34.40
CA PHE A 234 14.08 2.17 35.19
C PHE A 234 13.23 2.09 36.47
N THR A 235 12.90 3.23 37.09
CA THR A 235 12.10 3.31 38.32
C THR A 235 10.64 3.70 38.12
N THR A 236 10.12 3.76 36.89
CA THR A 236 8.69 4.00 36.61
C THR A 236 8.06 2.90 35.78
N ASN A 237 6.73 2.77 35.84
CA ASN A 237 6.02 1.91 34.90
C ASN A 237 6.04 2.57 33.52
N SER A 238 6.34 1.80 32.49
CA SER A 238 6.33 2.26 31.12
C SER A 238 5.85 1.14 30.20
N GLU A 239 4.87 1.46 29.36
CA GLU A 239 4.46 0.63 28.23
C GLU A 239 4.52 1.48 26.95
N THR A 240 5.64 1.39 26.26
CA THR A 240 5.89 2.05 24.97
C THR A 240 6.40 1.03 23.96
N PRO A 241 6.38 1.35 22.66
CA PRO A 241 6.90 0.44 21.63
C PRO A 241 8.35 -0.01 21.83
N LEU A 242 9.16 0.70 22.63
CA LEU A 242 10.55 0.36 22.91
C LEU A 242 10.78 -0.25 24.29
N LEU A 243 9.77 -0.18 25.18
CA LEU A 243 9.93 -0.56 26.59
C LEU A 243 8.61 -1.00 27.19
N ILE A 244 8.50 -2.29 27.50
CA ILE A 244 7.50 -2.84 28.43
C ILE A 244 8.21 -3.10 29.76
N TRP A 245 7.98 -2.20 30.72
CA TRP A 245 8.66 -2.16 32.01
C TRP A 245 7.67 -1.85 33.12
N GLU A 246 6.95 -2.89 33.56
CA GLU A 246 5.93 -2.81 34.60
C GLU A 246 6.48 -3.21 35.97
N GLY A 247 5.71 -2.97 37.02
CA GLY A 247 6.08 -3.32 38.40
C GLY A 247 6.46 -4.80 38.57
N MET A 248 5.77 -5.72 37.87
CA MET A 248 6.09 -7.15 37.92
C MET A 248 7.47 -7.46 37.32
N ALA A 249 7.81 -6.89 36.16
CA ALA A 249 9.12 -7.08 35.53
C ALA A 249 10.25 -6.55 36.42
N ARG A 250 10.01 -5.41 37.09
CA ARG A 250 10.95 -4.82 38.04
C ARG A 250 11.15 -5.68 39.28
N ASN A 251 10.08 -6.23 39.84
CA ASN A 251 10.16 -7.14 40.97
C ASN A 251 10.90 -8.44 40.60
N GLU A 252 10.62 -9.01 39.41
CA GLU A 252 11.34 -10.19 38.90
C GLU A 252 12.85 -9.92 38.80
N LEU A 253 13.25 -8.75 38.29
CA LEU A 253 14.66 -8.35 38.24
C LEU A 253 15.24 -8.15 39.65
N ALA A 254 14.55 -7.43 40.53
CA ALA A 254 15.02 -7.17 41.89
C ALA A 254 15.26 -8.47 42.67
N ASP A 255 14.32 -9.42 42.63
CA ASP A 255 14.44 -10.74 43.26
C ASP A 255 15.60 -11.57 42.67
N PHE A 256 15.89 -11.39 41.38
CA PHE A 256 17.00 -12.05 40.72
C PHE A 256 18.35 -11.45 41.14
N LEU A 257 18.46 -10.11 41.12
CA LEU A 257 19.69 -9.41 41.51
C LEU A 257 20.03 -9.67 42.99
N GLU A 258 19.02 -9.70 43.88
CA GLU A 258 19.22 -10.01 45.30
C GLU A 258 19.86 -11.39 45.50
N LYS A 259 19.41 -12.40 44.74
CA LYS A 259 20.00 -13.75 44.80
C LYS A 259 21.44 -13.75 44.29
N GLU A 260 21.73 -13.06 43.19
CA GLU A 260 23.09 -13.00 42.63
C GLU A 260 24.05 -12.22 43.54
N ARG A 261 23.59 -11.14 44.19
CA ARG A 261 24.34 -10.44 45.26
C ARG A 261 24.64 -11.37 46.42
N ASP A 262 23.63 -12.08 46.93
CA ASP A 262 23.79 -13.00 48.06
C ASP A 262 24.74 -14.15 47.73
N THR A 263 24.76 -14.63 46.48
CA THR A 263 25.76 -15.59 46.00
C THR A 263 27.16 -14.99 46.01
N ALA A 264 27.34 -13.79 45.43
CA ALA A 264 28.64 -13.10 45.41
C ALA A 264 29.22 -12.86 46.81
N LEU A 265 28.37 -12.57 47.80
CA LEU A 265 28.78 -12.37 49.19
C LEU A 265 29.14 -13.67 49.93
N LYS A 266 28.54 -14.80 49.57
CA LYS A 266 28.79 -16.10 50.23
C LYS A 266 30.01 -16.80 49.65
N ASP A 267 30.10 -16.85 48.33
CA ASP A 267 31.20 -17.50 47.62
C ASP A 267 31.37 -16.87 46.23
N ALA A 268 32.42 -16.07 46.07
CA ALA A 268 32.74 -15.42 44.80
C ALA A 268 33.01 -16.42 43.66
N SER A 269 33.33 -17.69 43.96
CA SER A 269 33.54 -18.72 42.94
C SER A 269 32.25 -19.26 42.33
N GLU A 270 31.10 -19.04 42.99
CA GLU A 270 29.77 -19.41 42.49
C GLU A 270 29.11 -18.35 41.60
N VAL A 271 29.75 -17.18 41.46
CA VAL A 271 29.29 -16.11 40.58
C VAL A 271 29.37 -16.57 39.13
N ASP A 272 28.25 -16.45 38.41
CA ASP A 272 28.15 -16.87 37.02
C ASP A 272 27.43 -15.79 36.20
N LEU A 273 28.23 -15.00 35.48
CA LEU A 273 27.75 -13.92 34.61
C LEU A 273 26.74 -14.41 33.56
N SER A 274 26.80 -15.69 33.18
CA SER A 274 25.88 -16.27 32.21
C SER A 274 24.44 -16.31 32.72
N ARG A 275 24.21 -16.33 34.04
CA ARG A 275 22.86 -16.25 34.63
C ARG A 275 22.20 -14.92 34.30
N MET A 276 22.94 -13.82 34.44
CA MET A 276 22.45 -12.48 34.05
C MET A 276 22.25 -12.38 32.54
N ALA A 277 23.21 -12.88 31.75
CA ALA A 277 23.15 -12.86 30.28
C ALA A 277 22.03 -13.75 29.69
N ASN A 278 21.38 -14.57 30.52
CA ASN A 278 20.25 -15.43 30.17
C ASN A 278 18.97 -15.06 30.94
N PHE A 279 18.99 -14.00 31.75
CA PHE A 279 17.80 -13.51 32.43
C PHE A 279 16.74 -13.11 31.39
N LYS A 280 15.49 -13.51 31.65
CA LYS A 280 14.36 -13.22 30.77
C LYS A 280 13.20 -12.73 31.62
N ILE A 281 12.68 -11.58 31.23
CA ILE A 281 11.47 -11.01 31.82
C ILE A 281 10.28 -11.82 31.31
N SER A 282 9.49 -12.37 32.23
CA SER A 282 8.42 -13.31 31.90
C SER A 282 7.39 -12.67 30.95
N ALA A 283 7.08 -11.39 31.15
CA ALA A 283 6.15 -10.62 30.33
C ALA A 283 6.57 -10.49 28.85
N HIS A 284 7.87 -10.57 28.53
CA HIS A 284 8.35 -10.45 27.15
C HIS A 284 8.25 -11.75 26.36
N SER A 285 8.04 -12.88 27.02
CA SER A 285 8.04 -14.21 26.38
C SER A 285 6.87 -14.43 25.40
N GLU A 286 5.76 -13.73 25.61
CA GLU A 286 4.56 -13.81 24.76
C GLU A 286 4.53 -12.72 23.67
N GLU A 287 5.48 -11.78 23.70
CA GLU A 287 5.50 -10.62 22.82
C GLU A 287 6.27 -10.89 21.51
N LEU A 288 5.79 -10.29 20.43
CA LEU A 288 6.56 -10.22 19.18
C LEU A 288 7.46 -8.99 19.24
N ILE A 289 8.77 -9.23 19.32
CA ILE A 289 9.80 -8.19 19.31
C ILE A 289 10.55 -8.26 17.99
N VAL A 290 10.55 -7.17 17.22
CA VAL A 290 11.27 -7.05 15.95
C VAL A 290 12.07 -5.75 15.97
N HIS A 291 13.38 -5.80 15.70
CA HIS A 291 14.29 -4.64 15.79
C HIS A 291 14.23 -3.90 17.15
N GLY A 292 14.06 -4.65 18.24
CA GLY A 292 13.90 -4.07 19.59
C GLY A 292 12.56 -3.37 19.84
N VAL A 293 11.59 -3.49 18.92
CA VAL A 293 10.26 -2.90 19.03
C VAL A 293 9.22 -3.96 19.39
N PHE A 294 8.45 -3.71 20.44
CA PHE A 294 7.28 -4.50 20.82
C PHE A 294 6.13 -4.21 19.85
N VAL A 295 5.95 -5.11 18.87
CA VAL A 295 5.08 -4.89 17.70
C VAL A 295 3.62 -4.64 18.12
N ARG A 296 3.15 -5.29 19.18
CA ARG A 296 1.80 -5.07 19.73
C ARG A 296 1.59 -3.63 20.16
N VAL A 297 2.47 -3.14 21.03
CA VAL A 297 2.38 -1.79 21.60
C VAL A 297 2.56 -0.73 20.51
N PHE A 298 3.42 -0.98 19.51
CA PHE A 298 3.54 -0.10 18.35
C PHE A 298 2.23 0.02 17.56
N ASN A 299 1.54 -1.10 17.31
CA ASN A 299 0.25 -1.06 16.60
C ASN A 299 -0.85 -0.36 17.41
N GLU A 300 -0.79 -0.42 18.74
CA GLU A 300 -1.69 0.33 19.63
C GLU A 300 -1.35 1.82 19.70
N GLN A 301 -0.08 2.18 19.45
CA GLN A 301 0.46 3.54 19.51
C GLN A 301 1.22 3.94 18.23
N PRO A 302 0.58 3.92 17.03
CA PRO A 302 1.28 4.06 15.74
C PRO A 302 1.92 5.44 15.51
N GLN A 303 1.53 6.44 16.29
CA GLN A 303 2.10 7.79 16.27
C GLN A 303 3.45 7.90 17.01
N PHE A 304 3.87 6.84 17.72
CA PHE A 304 5.13 6.83 18.44
C PHE A 304 6.31 6.99 17.49
N LYS A 305 7.23 7.91 17.82
CA LYS A 305 8.41 8.20 16.98
C LYS A 305 9.52 7.20 17.29
N LEU A 306 9.66 6.19 16.44
CA LEU A 306 10.77 5.25 16.52
C LEU A 306 12.10 5.95 16.18
N PRO A 307 13.21 5.62 16.86
CA PRO A 307 14.54 6.12 16.54
C PRO A 307 15.02 5.71 15.14
N ASP A 308 14.72 4.47 14.72
CA ASP A 308 15.09 3.90 13.43
C ASP A 308 13.89 3.18 12.76
N PRO A 309 12.95 3.94 12.17
CA PRO A 309 11.77 3.35 11.52
C PRO A 309 12.12 2.59 10.23
N GLU A 310 13.21 2.96 9.54
CA GLU A 310 13.64 2.28 8.31
C GLU A 310 14.24 0.91 8.61
N GLY A 311 15.12 0.80 9.61
CA GLY A 311 15.65 -0.49 10.07
C GLY A 311 14.55 -1.40 10.59
N TYR A 312 13.59 -0.85 11.35
CA TYR A 312 12.43 -1.61 11.81
C TYR A 312 11.60 -2.17 10.64
N LEU A 313 11.32 -1.36 9.60
CA LEU A 313 10.64 -1.83 8.40
C LEU A 313 11.39 -2.98 7.72
N LYS A 314 12.70 -2.87 7.55
CA LYS A 314 13.52 -3.94 6.94
C LYS A 314 13.42 -5.23 7.75
N SER A 315 13.57 -5.16 9.07
CA SER A 315 13.44 -6.34 9.94
C SER A 315 12.03 -6.94 9.93
N LEU A 316 10.98 -6.13 9.82
CA LEU A 316 9.61 -6.62 9.65
C LEU A 316 9.43 -7.35 8.32
N LEU A 317 9.98 -6.81 7.23
CA LEU A 317 9.92 -7.45 5.91
C LEU A 317 10.69 -8.77 5.89
N ASP A 318 11.85 -8.84 6.54
CA ASP A 318 12.61 -10.08 6.71
C ASP A 318 11.83 -11.12 7.54
N TYR A 319 11.24 -10.69 8.65
CA TYR A 319 10.37 -11.53 9.48
C TYR A 319 9.19 -12.08 8.67
N LEU A 320 8.48 -11.23 7.92
CA LEU A 320 7.37 -11.64 7.07
C LEU A 320 7.82 -12.56 5.93
N GLY A 321 9.03 -12.36 5.39
CA GLY A 321 9.63 -13.29 4.44
C GLY A 321 9.79 -14.70 5.02
N ASN A 322 10.26 -14.80 6.28
CA ASN A 322 10.36 -16.06 6.99
C ASN A 322 8.98 -16.70 7.27
N GLN A 323 7.96 -15.89 7.58
CA GLN A 323 6.59 -16.38 7.73
C GLN A 323 6.00 -16.90 6.41
N ALA A 324 6.24 -16.22 5.30
CA ALA A 324 5.81 -16.64 3.97
C ALA A 324 6.46 -17.99 3.58
N GLN A 325 7.76 -18.14 3.81
CA GLN A 325 8.47 -19.42 3.58
C GLN A 325 7.94 -20.54 4.47
N TYR A 326 7.68 -20.24 5.75
CA TYR A 326 7.08 -21.20 6.67
C TYR A 326 5.71 -21.67 6.16
N PHE A 327 4.78 -20.77 5.84
CA PHE A 327 3.47 -21.16 5.33
C PHE A 327 3.54 -21.93 4.00
N ALA A 328 4.52 -21.62 3.14
CA ALA A 328 4.73 -22.37 1.90
C ALA A 328 5.29 -23.79 2.14
N SER A 329 6.01 -24.01 3.24
CA SER A 329 6.56 -25.32 3.61
C SER A 329 5.51 -26.29 4.18
N ILE A 330 4.35 -25.77 4.60
CA ILE A 330 3.28 -26.56 5.20
C ILE A 330 2.46 -27.18 4.07
N GLY A 331 2.37 -28.51 4.04
CA GLY A 331 1.52 -29.23 3.09
C GLY A 331 0.03 -28.91 3.28
N ALA A 332 -0.82 -29.29 2.34
CA ALA A 332 -2.26 -28.97 2.36
C ALA A 332 -2.98 -29.41 3.66
N ASP A 333 -2.60 -30.56 4.22
CA ASP A 333 -3.19 -31.10 5.47
C ASP A 333 -2.49 -30.62 6.75
N GLY A 334 -1.50 -29.73 6.63
CA GLY A 334 -0.73 -29.24 7.76
C GLY A 334 -1.49 -28.20 8.59
N THR A 335 -1.26 -28.20 9.90
CA THR A 335 -1.82 -27.19 10.80
C THR A 335 -0.80 -26.09 11.07
N VAL A 336 -1.27 -24.84 11.04
CA VAL A 336 -0.45 -23.67 11.33
C VAL A 336 -0.58 -23.31 12.80
N ASP A 337 0.54 -23.00 13.44
CA ASP A 337 0.55 -22.45 14.80
C ASP A 337 -0.28 -21.14 14.86
N PRO A 338 -1.36 -21.08 15.66
CA PRO A 338 -2.19 -19.89 15.81
C PRO A 338 -1.37 -18.65 16.22
N THR A 339 -0.30 -18.84 16.99
CA THR A 339 0.60 -17.76 17.42
C THR A 339 1.28 -17.11 16.22
N ARG A 340 1.73 -17.92 15.26
CA ARG A 340 2.36 -17.42 14.02
C ARG A 340 1.38 -16.67 13.13
N LEU A 341 0.14 -17.11 13.04
CA LEU A 341 -0.91 -16.39 12.31
C LEU A 341 -1.14 -15.00 12.93
N LYS A 342 -1.32 -14.94 14.26
CA LYS A 342 -1.50 -13.68 14.99
C LYS A 342 -0.30 -12.75 14.80
N GLN A 343 0.92 -13.27 15.00
CA GLN A 343 2.15 -12.49 14.85
C GLN A 343 2.39 -12.01 13.41
N THR A 344 1.99 -12.81 12.40
CA THR A 344 2.07 -12.38 10.99
C THR A 344 1.11 -11.23 10.71
N SER A 345 -0.14 -11.32 11.19
CA SER A 345 -1.10 -10.21 11.07
C SER A 345 -0.59 -8.95 11.76
N MET A 346 -0.08 -9.07 12.98
CA MET A 346 0.50 -7.96 13.74
C MET A 346 1.69 -7.30 13.01
N ALA A 347 2.58 -8.10 12.43
CA ALA A 347 3.72 -7.59 11.67
C ALA A 347 3.28 -6.86 10.40
N LEU A 348 2.29 -7.37 9.65
CA LEU A 348 1.72 -6.70 8.48
C LEU A 348 1.07 -5.35 8.86
N HIS A 349 0.35 -5.32 9.98
CA HIS A 349 -0.26 -4.07 10.47
C HIS A 349 0.82 -3.04 10.84
N SER A 350 1.93 -3.48 11.44
CA SER A 350 3.06 -2.60 11.75
C SER A 350 3.74 -2.06 10.50
N VAL A 351 3.95 -2.90 9.47
CA VAL A 351 4.45 -2.45 8.15
C VAL A 351 3.54 -1.37 7.57
N PHE A 352 2.21 -1.57 7.62
CA PHE A 352 1.24 -0.58 7.17
C PHE A 352 1.38 0.75 7.94
N HIS A 353 1.53 0.72 9.26
CA HIS A 353 1.71 1.94 10.06
C HIS A 353 3.01 2.68 9.73
N VAL A 354 4.13 1.97 9.61
CA VAL A 354 5.42 2.58 9.25
C VAL A 354 5.35 3.26 7.87
N LEU A 355 4.76 2.58 6.88
CA LEU A 355 4.59 3.12 5.52
C LEU A 355 3.56 4.26 5.48
N SER A 356 2.55 4.25 6.34
CA SER A 356 1.56 5.34 6.46
C SER A 356 2.16 6.60 7.04
N ALA A 357 3.07 6.46 7.99
CA ALA A 357 3.81 7.58 8.55
C ALA A 357 4.81 8.17 7.54
N ASN A 358 5.45 7.32 6.71
CA ASN A 358 6.40 7.77 5.70
C ASN A 358 6.41 6.88 4.44
N GLN A 359 5.69 7.31 3.41
CA GLN A 359 5.59 6.58 2.14
C GLN A 359 6.94 6.50 1.38
N ALA A 360 7.93 7.35 1.71
CA ALA A 360 9.25 7.30 1.07
C ALA A 360 9.97 5.95 1.28
N PHE A 361 9.58 5.19 2.31
CA PHE A 361 10.11 3.85 2.56
C PHE A 361 9.53 2.76 1.66
N SER A 362 8.57 3.07 0.78
CA SER A 362 7.91 2.10 -0.11
C SER A 362 8.89 1.32 -1.00
N MET A 363 10.03 1.93 -1.37
CA MET A 363 11.09 1.27 -2.14
C MET A 363 11.73 0.09 -1.40
N GLN A 364 11.70 0.06 -0.07
CA GLN A 364 12.22 -1.06 0.73
C GLN A 364 11.38 -2.34 0.52
N CYS A 365 10.12 -2.22 0.11
CA CYS A 365 9.24 -3.36 -0.10
C CYS A 365 9.52 -4.13 -1.41
N VAL A 366 10.24 -3.55 -2.38
CA VAL A 366 10.38 -4.09 -3.76
C VAL A 366 10.88 -5.54 -3.77
N ASN A 367 11.86 -5.86 -2.94
CA ASN A 367 12.45 -7.20 -2.87
C ASN A 367 11.54 -8.22 -2.15
N SER A 368 10.59 -7.74 -1.34
CA SER A 368 9.68 -8.57 -0.55
C SER A 368 8.29 -8.70 -1.20
N LEU A 369 8.00 -7.97 -2.29
CA LEU A 369 6.67 -7.97 -2.93
C LEU A 369 6.18 -9.37 -3.28
N ARG A 370 7.02 -10.21 -3.88
CA ARG A 370 6.67 -11.60 -4.22
C ARG A 370 6.34 -12.45 -2.99
N LEU A 371 7.08 -12.26 -1.90
CA LEU A 371 6.83 -12.96 -0.64
C LEU A 371 5.53 -12.48 -0.01
N LEU A 372 5.29 -11.17 0.01
CA LEU A 372 4.02 -10.60 0.49
C LEU A 372 2.84 -11.09 -0.36
N SER A 373 2.95 -11.10 -1.68
CA SER A 373 1.86 -11.57 -2.56
C SER A 373 1.54 -13.06 -2.37
N SER A 374 2.48 -13.85 -1.86
CA SER A 374 2.23 -15.26 -1.56
C SER A 374 1.15 -15.43 -0.49
N PHE A 375 0.96 -14.44 0.39
CA PHE A 375 -0.11 -14.47 1.39
C PHE A 375 -1.51 -14.41 0.78
N PHE A 376 -1.69 -13.89 -0.45
CA PHE A 376 -3.00 -13.92 -1.10
C PHE A 376 -3.40 -15.33 -1.56
N VAL A 377 -2.41 -16.14 -1.92
CA VAL A 377 -2.62 -17.44 -2.58
C VAL A 377 -2.55 -18.59 -1.59
N ASN A 378 -1.75 -18.45 -0.53
CA ASN A 378 -1.53 -19.53 0.42
C ASN A 378 -2.80 -19.88 1.21
N GLU A 379 -3.22 -21.15 1.14
CA GLU A 379 -4.47 -21.65 1.74
C GLU A 379 -4.52 -21.50 3.25
N HIS A 380 -3.35 -21.51 3.91
CA HIS A 380 -3.22 -21.42 5.36
C HIS A 380 -3.34 -20.00 5.92
N THR A 381 -3.36 -18.99 5.05
CA THR A 381 -3.50 -17.59 5.48
C THR A 381 -4.95 -17.22 5.77
N THR A 382 -5.13 -16.38 6.78
CA THR A 382 -6.45 -15.86 7.18
C THR A 382 -6.85 -14.66 6.32
N SER A 383 -8.15 -14.36 6.27
CA SER A 383 -8.67 -13.15 5.61
C SER A 383 -8.04 -11.87 6.17
N GLU A 384 -7.75 -11.83 7.47
CA GLU A 384 -7.09 -10.70 8.13
C GLU A 384 -5.66 -10.46 7.60
N ILE A 385 -4.86 -11.53 7.46
CA ILE A 385 -3.50 -11.47 6.88
C ILE A 385 -3.58 -10.96 5.44
N GLN A 386 -4.54 -11.46 4.67
CA GLN A 386 -4.74 -11.06 3.27
C GLN A 386 -5.16 -9.60 3.15
N LEU A 387 -6.09 -9.13 3.98
CA LEU A 387 -6.51 -7.73 4.01
C LEU A 387 -5.35 -6.81 4.42
N ASN A 388 -4.60 -7.16 5.45
CA ASN A 388 -3.44 -6.36 5.87
C ASN A 388 -2.35 -6.35 4.79
N THR A 389 -2.17 -7.45 4.06
CA THR A 389 -1.30 -7.50 2.87
C THR A 389 -1.83 -6.56 1.77
N LEU A 390 -3.13 -6.59 1.47
CA LEU A 390 -3.75 -5.70 0.48
C LEU A 390 -3.58 -4.21 0.86
N ARG A 391 -3.68 -3.87 2.15
CA ARG A 391 -3.42 -2.52 2.66
C ARG A 391 -1.99 -2.05 2.36
N ILE A 392 -1.01 -2.93 2.52
CA ILE A 392 0.38 -2.65 2.14
C ILE A 392 0.47 -2.39 0.63
N PHE A 393 -0.13 -3.24 -0.21
CA PHE A 393 -0.14 -3.02 -1.67
C PHE A 393 -0.82 -1.71 -2.07
N GLY A 394 -1.87 -1.30 -1.34
CA GLY A 394 -2.51 0.00 -1.51
C GLY A 394 -1.59 1.18 -1.19
N ILE A 395 -0.83 1.11 -0.09
CA ILE A 395 0.02 2.22 0.33
C ILE A 395 1.30 2.33 -0.48
N VAL A 396 1.85 1.21 -0.96
CA VAL A 396 3.05 1.19 -1.79
C VAL A 396 2.74 1.36 -3.28
N ALA A 397 1.51 1.73 -3.67
CA ALA A 397 1.11 1.95 -5.06
C ALA A 397 1.69 3.25 -5.67
N VAL A 398 3.00 3.48 -5.47
CA VAL A 398 3.80 4.55 -6.08
C VAL A 398 4.43 4.06 -7.39
N GLN A 399 4.74 4.97 -8.31
CA GLN A 399 5.08 4.66 -9.71
C GLN A 399 6.15 3.56 -9.86
N GLU A 400 7.25 3.65 -9.11
CA GLU A 400 8.38 2.72 -9.16
C GLU A 400 8.02 1.33 -8.62
N VAL A 401 7.26 1.27 -7.53
CA VAL A 401 6.84 0.01 -6.92
C VAL A 401 5.74 -0.66 -7.75
N VAL A 402 4.82 0.11 -8.34
CA VAL A 402 3.82 -0.41 -9.29
C VAL A 402 4.48 -1.03 -10.52
N LEU A 403 5.55 -0.41 -11.02
CA LEU A 403 6.35 -1.00 -12.09
C LEU A 403 6.99 -2.33 -11.64
N ALA A 404 7.52 -2.41 -10.42
CA ALA A 404 8.06 -3.65 -9.87
C ALA A 404 6.98 -4.74 -9.72
N ILE A 405 5.77 -4.39 -9.25
CA ILE A 405 4.59 -5.29 -9.18
C ILE A 405 4.29 -5.86 -10.56
N ALA A 406 4.29 -5.02 -11.60
CA ALA A 406 4.05 -5.42 -12.98
C ALA A 406 5.17 -6.33 -13.51
N GLN A 407 6.44 -5.98 -13.28
CA GLN A 407 7.60 -6.77 -13.73
C GLN A 407 7.66 -8.15 -13.06
N GLN A 408 7.27 -8.22 -11.77
CA GLN A 408 7.20 -9.47 -11.01
C GLN A 408 5.93 -10.29 -11.28
N ARG A 409 4.99 -9.78 -12.11
CA ARG A 409 3.70 -10.40 -12.49
C ARG A 409 2.78 -10.75 -11.31
N LEU A 410 2.67 -9.85 -10.34
CA LEU A 410 1.94 -10.12 -9.09
C LEU A 410 0.44 -9.81 -9.16
N LEU A 411 -0.05 -9.24 -10.28
CA LEU A 411 -1.43 -8.79 -10.41
C LEU A 411 -2.45 -9.94 -10.27
N SER A 412 -2.16 -11.13 -10.79
CA SER A 412 -3.04 -12.30 -10.63
C SER A 412 -3.17 -12.71 -9.16
N SER A 413 -2.06 -12.76 -8.42
CA SER A 413 -2.08 -13.03 -6.97
C SER A 413 -2.89 -12.00 -6.20
N ILE A 414 -2.79 -10.72 -6.56
CA ILE A 414 -3.60 -9.66 -5.93
C ILE A 414 -5.08 -9.86 -6.27
N LEU A 415 -5.43 -10.17 -7.52
CA LEU A 415 -6.83 -10.36 -7.94
C LEU A 415 -7.52 -11.52 -7.21
N LEU A 416 -6.79 -12.60 -6.91
CA LEU A 416 -7.32 -13.77 -6.21
C LEU A 416 -7.89 -13.46 -4.82
N VAL A 417 -7.44 -12.38 -4.17
CA VAL A 417 -7.95 -12.02 -2.84
C VAL A 417 -9.46 -11.70 -2.87
N VAL A 418 -10.01 -11.32 -4.02
CA VAL A 418 -11.40 -10.87 -4.17
C VAL A 418 -12.43 -11.87 -3.61
N GLU A 419 -12.17 -13.18 -3.74
CA GLU A 419 -13.08 -14.24 -3.26
C GLU A 419 -13.08 -14.39 -1.73
N ARG A 420 -12.07 -13.84 -1.05
CA ARG A 420 -11.91 -13.92 0.41
C ARG A 420 -12.34 -12.64 1.13
N LEU A 421 -12.68 -11.60 0.38
CA LEU A 421 -13.09 -10.30 0.90
C LEU A 421 -14.60 -10.23 1.10
N THR A 422 -15.00 -9.50 2.14
CA THR A 422 -16.40 -9.08 2.35
C THR A 422 -16.80 -7.97 1.38
N ALA A 423 -18.11 -7.73 1.24
CA ALA A 423 -18.62 -6.68 0.35
C ALA A 423 -18.10 -5.27 0.70
N GLN A 424 -17.86 -4.98 1.99
CA GLN A 424 -17.28 -3.71 2.43
C GLN A 424 -15.79 -3.57 2.03
N GLU A 425 -15.06 -4.67 2.01
CA GLU A 425 -13.64 -4.70 1.64
C GLU A 425 -13.43 -4.65 0.12
N HIS A 426 -14.42 -5.07 -0.68
CA HIS A 426 -14.36 -4.97 -2.15
C HIS A 426 -14.17 -3.53 -2.63
N SER A 427 -14.77 -2.52 -1.97
CA SER A 427 -14.53 -1.12 -2.34
C SER A 427 -13.07 -0.73 -2.15
N PHE A 428 -12.43 -1.13 -1.04
CA PHE A 428 -11.01 -0.86 -0.81
C PHE A 428 -10.14 -1.61 -1.83
N PHE A 429 -10.45 -2.87 -2.13
CA PHE A 429 -9.76 -3.64 -3.17
C PHE A 429 -9.80 -2.96 -4.54
N LEU A 430 -10.97 -2.45 -4.96
CA LEU A 430 -11.12 -1.72 -6.21
C LEU A 430 -10.33 -0.39 -6.21
N GLN A 431 -10.22 0.29 -5.07
CA GLN A 431 -9.37 1.48 -4.92
C GLN A 431 -7.89 1.12 -5.10
N VAL A 432 -7.42 0.02 -4.51
CA VAL A 432 -6.04 -0.47 -4.70
C VAL A 432 -5.81 -0.81 -6.18
N LEU A 433 -6.69 -1.59 -6.82
CA LEU A 433 -6.57 -1.91 -8.25
C LEU A 433 -6.59 -0.65 -9.13
N SER A 434 -7.39 0.36 -8.78
CA SER A 434 -7.42 1.64 -9.47
C SER A 434 -6.08 2.37 -9.33
N ALA A 435 -5.49 2.42 -8.13
CA ALA A 435 -4.17 3.01 -7.92
C ALA A 435 -3.10 2.30 -8.77
N LEU A 436 -3.05 0.96 -8.75
CA LEU A 436 -2.14 0.16 -9.56
C LEU A 436 -2.35 0.37 -11.07
N SER A 437 -3.61 0.43 -11.52
CA SER A 437 -3.99 0.61 -12.93
C SER A 437 -3.70 2.03 -13.46
N SER A 438 -3.11 2.91 -12.65
CA SER A 438 -2.54 4.17 -13.14
C SER A 438 -1.28 3.95 -13.99
N HIS A 439 -0.65 2.77 -13.89
CA HIS A 439 0.52 2.42 -14.67
C HIS A 439 0.15 1.55 -15.89
N PRO A 440 0.54 1.91 -17.13
CA PRO A 440 0.11 1.20 -18.35
C PRO A 440 0.48 -0.29 -18.39
N GLU A 441 1.61 -0.68 -17.77
CA GLU A 441 2.02 -2.09 -17.73
C GLU A 441 1.08 -2.96 -16.88
N ILE A 442 0.42 -2.40 -15.85
CA ILE A 442 -0.64 -3.08 -15.10
C ILE A 442 -1.88 -3.22 -15.98
N VAL A 443 -2.29 -2.17 -16.69
CA VAL A 443 -3.45 -2.22 -17.60
C VAL A 443 -3.25 -3.24 -18.73
N LYS A 444 -2.02 -3.35 -19.25
CA LYS A 444 -1.65 -4.38 -20.23
C LYS A 444 -1.80 -5.80 -19.70
N GLN A 445 -1.52 -6.01 -18.42
CA GLN A 445 -1.68 -7.31 -17.73
C GLN A 445 -3.13 -7.57 -17.29
N PHE A 446 -3.96 -6.54 -17.21
CA PHE A 446 -5.33 -6.61 -16.70
C PHE A 446 -6.24 -7.60 -17.45
N ILE A 447 -5.98 -7.84 -18.75
CA ILE A 447 -6.69 -8.87 -19.52
C ILE A 447 -6.17 -10.27 -19.19
N PRO A 448 -4.89 -10.61 -19.44
CA PRO A 448 -4.40 -11.98 -19.20
C PRO A 448 -4.53 -12.40 -17.74
N THR A 449 -4.48 -11.51 -16.76
CA THR A 449 -4.67 -11.90 -15.34
C THR A 449 -6.14 -12.07 -14.93
N GLY A 450 -7.11 -11.80 -15.82
CA GLY A 450 -8.54 -11.88 -15.51
C GLY A 450 -9.13 -10.64 -14.84
N GLY A 451 -8.39 -9.53 -14.76
CA GLY A 451 -8.84 -8.28 -14.13
C GLY A 451 -10.15 -7.74 -14.72
N VAL A 452 -10.33 -7.84 -16.05
CA VAL A 452 -11.61 -7.49 -16.70
C VAL A 452 -12.76 -8.38 -16.20
N LEU A 453 -12.55 -9.70 -16.11
CA LEU A 453 -13.56 -10.64 -15.66
C LEU A 453 -13.93 -10.43 -14.19
N TYR A 454 -12.96 -10.35 -13.28
CA TYR A 454 -13.22 -10.15 -11.85
C TYR A 454 -13.91 -8.82 -11.57
N THR A 455 -13.48 -7.74 -12.24
CA THR A 455 -14.10 -6.42 -12.07
C THR A 455 -15.51 -6.39 -12.64
N THR A 456 -15.74 -7.02 -13.80
CA THR A 456 -17.08 -7.12 -14.39
C THR A 456 -18.01 -7.97 -13.53
N ASN A 457 -17.49 -9.04 -12.91
CA ASN A 457 -18.24 -9.84 -11.95
C ASN A 457 -18.67 -9.01 -10.73
N LEU A 458 -17.78 -8.19 -10.15
CA LEU A 458 -18.15 -7.29 -9.06
C LEU A 458 -19.19 -6.24 -9.49
N PHE A 459 -19.05 -5.67 -10.70
CA PHE A 459 -20.04 -4.75 -11.27
C PHE A 459 -21.43 -5.39 -11.41
N ALA A 460 -21.49 -6.62 -11.90
CA ALA A 460 -22.74 -7.33 -12.18
C ALA A 460 -23.40 -7.94 -10.92
N ASN A 461 -22.59 -8.48 -10.00
CA ASN A 461 -23.05 -9.39 -8.95
C ASN A 461 -22.90 -8.86 -7.53
N SER A 462 -22.18 -7.76 -7.29
CA SER A 462 -22.13 -7.17 -5.94
C SER A 462 -23.52 -6.74 -5.48
N THR A 463 -23.82 -6.88 -4.19
CA THR A 463 -25.04 -6.35 -3.56
C THR A 463 -24.91 -4.87 -3.18
N GLU A 464 -23.68 -4.36 -3.12
CA GLU A 464 -23.38 -3.00 -2.66
C GLU A 464 -23.26 -2.03 -3.85
N PRO A 465 -24.10 -0.98 -3.93
CA PRO A 465 -24.06 -0.03 -5.04
C PRO A 465 -22.71 0.70 -5.19
N ALA A 466 -22.03 0.98 -4.07
CA ALA A 466 -20.70 1.58 -4.08
C ALA A 466 -19.72 0.71 -4.88
N VAL A 467 -19.61 -0.58 -4.52
CA VAL A 467 -18.72 -1.54 -5.18
C VAL A 467 -18.99 -1.60 -6.69
N ARG A 468 -20.26 -1.58 -7.12
CA ARG A 468 -20.62 -1.56 -8.54
C ARG A 468 -20.10 -0.30 -9.24
N LYS A 469 -20.28 0.87 -8.61
CA LYS A 469 -19.79 2.15 -9.11
C LYS A 469 -18.26 2.21 -9.18
N GLU A 470 -17.56 1.71 -8.17
CA GLU A 470 -16.09 1.62 -8.18
C GLU A 470 -15.59 0.65 -9.26
N ALA A 471 -16.26 -0.48 -9.46
CA ALA A 471 -15.91 -1.44 -10.50
C ALA A 471 -16.10 -0.84 -11.91
N ALA A 472 -17.22 -0.16 -12.16
CA ALA A 472 -17.45 0.60 -13.38
C ALA A 472 -16.37 1.68 -13.61
N SER A 473 -15.98 2.39 -12.55
CA SER A 473 -14.93 3.41 -12.61
C SER A 473 -13.55 2.83 -12.94
N LEU A 474 -13.22 1.66 -12.39
CA LEU A 474 -11.98 0.94 -12.70
C LEU A 474 -11.97 0.46 -14.16
N LEU A 475 -13.08 -0.09 -14.66
CA LEU A 475 -13.20 -0.49 -16.06
C LEU A 475 -13.08 0.71 -17.00
N ALA A 476 -13.74 1.83 -16.69
CA ALA A 476 -13.62 3.08 -17.45
C ALA A 476 -12.17 3.59 -17.50
N LYS A 477 -11.46 3.55 -16.36
CA LYS A 477 -10.03 3.90 -16.29
C LYS A 477 -9.16 2.97 -17.14
N ALA A 478 -9.42 1.66 -17.09
CA ALA A 478 -8.67 0.71 -17.92
C ALA A 478 -8.95 0.89 -19.42
N ILE A 479 -10.18 1.25 -19.80
CA ILE A 479 -10.57 1.55 -21.19
C ILE A 479 -9.92 2.83 -21.70
N SER A 480 -9.69 3.84 -20.84
CA SER A 480 -9.06 5.10 -21.23
C SER A 480 -7.54 5.03 -21.38
N ASP A 481 -6.92 3.90 -21.03
CA ASP A 481 -5.49 3.68 -21.30
C ASP A 481 -5.19 3.71 -22.81
N ARG A 482 -4.14 4.44 -23.18
CA ARG A 482 -3.81 4.72 -24.58
C ARG A 482 -3.40 3.48 -25.38
N LEU A 483 -2.76 2.50 -24.74
CA LEU A 483 -2.15 1.36 -25.43
C LEU A 483 -3.01 0.09 -25.34
N SER A 484 -3.52 -0.19 -24.16
CA SER A 484 -4.24 -1.41 -23.83
C SER A 484 -5.76 -1.21 -23.76
N GLY A 485 -6.23 0.04 -23.61
CA GLY A 485 -7.65 0.39 -23.50
C GLY A 485 -8.55 -0.18 -24.60
N PRO A 486 -8.18 -0.12 -25.89
CA PRO A 486 -8.96 -0.75 -26.96
C PRO A 486 -9.13 -2.27 -26.78
N ARG A 487 -8.09 -2.97 -26.30
CA ARG A 487 -8.15 -4.41 -26.03
C ARG A 487 -9.00 -4.72 -24.80
N VAL A 488 -8.97 -3.85 -23.78
CA VAL A 488 -9.84 -3.96 -22.60
C VAL A 488 -11.30 -3.81 -23.03
N ARG A 489 -11.63 -2.79 -23.83
CA ARG A 489 -12.98 -2.56 -24.37
C ARG A 489 -13.48 -3.75 -25.19
N ILE A 490 -12.63 -4.32 -26.05
CA ILE A 490 -12.97 -5.53 -26.82
C ILE A 490 -13.25 -6.71 -25.87
N SER A 491 -12.40 -6.94 -24.87
CA SER A 491 -12.59 -8.04 -23.91
C SER A 491 -13.87 -7.87 -23.09
N LEU A 492 -14.18 -6.63 -22.67
CA LEU A 492 -15.43 -6.30 -21.98
C LEU A 492 -16.65 -6.52 -22.88
N SER A 493 -16.55 -6.19 -24.18
CA SER A 493 -17.64 -6.40 -25.15
C SER A 493 -17.99 -7.87 -25.41
N LYS A 494 -17.12 -8.80 -24.98
CA LYS A 494 -17.40 -10.24 -24.99
C LYS A 494 -18.21 -10.69 -23.76
N LEU A 495 -18.22 -9.87 -22.71
CA LEU A 495 -18.90 -10.12 -21.45
C LEU A 495 -20.21 -9.32 -21.32
N LEU A 496 -20.24 -8.10 -21.84
CA LEU A 496 -21.37 -7.18 -21.76
C LEU A 496 -21.62 -6.53 -23.13
N PRO A 497 -22.88 -6.17 -23.45
CA PRO A 497 -23.19 -5.31 -24.59
C PRO A 497 -22.30 -4.05 -24.65
N PRO A 498 -21.79 -3.65 -25.83
CA PRO A 498 -20.81 -2.54 -25.95
C PRO A 498 -21.27 -1.21 -25.33
N ILE A 499 -22.59 -0.99 -25.29
CA ILE A 499 -23.22 0.15 -24.65
C ILE A 499 -22.80 0.35 -23.19
N PHE A 500 -22.55 -0.72 -22.44
CA PHE A 500 -22.14 -0.62 -21.04
C PHE A 500 -20.74 -0.04 -20.91
N ALA A 501 -19.82 -0.39 -21.81
CA ALA A 501 -18.48 0.18 -21.84
C ALA A 501 -18.51 1.69 -22.10
N ASP A 502 -19.39 2.13 -23.01
CA ASP A 502 -19.59 3.56 -23.29
C ASP A 502 -20.22 4.29 -22.10
N ALA A 503 -21.25 3.70 -21.49
CA ALA A 503 -21.88 4.25 -20.29
C ALA A 503 -20.89 4.37 -19.12
N MET A 504 -20.02 3.37 -18.92
CA MET A 504 -18.96 3.41 -17.91
C MET A 504 -17.96 4.55 -18.17
N ALA A 505 -17.55 4.72 -19.42
CA ALA A 505 -16.61 5.78 -19.83
C ALA A 505 -17.18 7.18 -19.63
N ASP A 506 -18.50 7.36 -19.82
CA ASP A 506 -19.19 8.63 -19.61
C ASP A 506 -19.46 8.89 -18.12
N ASN A 507 -20.14 7.95 -17.44
CA ASN A 507 -20.50 8.06 -16.03
C ASN A 507 -20.74 6.68 -15.39
N ALA A 508 -19.88 6.32 -14.44
CA ALA A 508 -19.94 5.03 -13.75
C ALA A 508 -21.31 4.77 -13.05
N GLU A 509 -21.93 5.78 -12.45
CA GLU A 509 -23.21 5.63 -11.75
C GLU A 509 -24.37 5.44 -12.73
N ALA A 510 -24.37 6.17 -13.84
CA ALA A 510 -25.33 5.96 -14.92
C ALA A 510 -25.22 4.55 -15.53
N SER A 511 -24.00 3.98 -15.60
CA SER A 511 -23.79 2.62 -16.09
C SER A 511 -24.40 1.55 -15.18
N VAL A 512 -24.40 1.77 -13.85
CA VAL A 512 -25.05 0.88 -12.88
C VAL A 512 -26.57 0.95 -13.06
N ASN A 513 -27.14 2.15 -13.14
CA ASN A 513 -28.58 2.33 -13.38
C ASN A 513 -29.04 1.70 -14.70
N LEU A 514 -28.21 1.81 -15.75
CA LEU A 514 -28.47 1.16 -17.04
C LEU A 514 -28.44 -0.37 -16.94
N TYR A 515 -27.55 -0.94 -16.12
CA TYR A 515 -27.45 -2.39 -15.92
C TYR A 515 -28.62 -2.94 -15.10
N GLU A 516 -29.13 -2.16 -14.15
CA GLU A 516 -30.26 -2.53 -13.30
C GLU A 516 -31.63 -2.36 -13.98
N GLY A 517 -31.69 -1.53 -15.02
CA GLY A 517 -32.90 -1.32 -15.82
C GLY A 517 -33.28 -2.51 -16.70
N ILE A 518 -34.49 -2.44 -17.24
CA ILE A 518 -34.96 -3.30 -18.34
C ILE A 518 -35.06 -2.42 -19.58
N HIS A 519 -34.43 -2.87 -20.67
CA HIS A 519 -34.34 -2.11 -21.90
C HIS A 519 -34.69 -2.99 -23.09
N GLU A 520 -35.68 -2.56 -23.87
CA GLU A 520 -35.93 -3.10 -25.19
C GLU A 520 -35.98 -1.93 -26.16
N ASN A 521 -34.82 -1.64 -26.75
CA ASN A 521 -34.65 -0.55 -27.68
C ASN A 521 -33.70 -0.91 -28.83
N PRO A 522 -33.69 -0.12 -29.92
CA PRO A 522 -32.84 -0.42 -31.06
C PRO A 522 -31.34 -0.51 -30.75
N GLU A 523 -30.83 -0.04 -29.62
CA GLU A 523 -29.39 -0.13 -29.27
C GLU A 523 -29.09 -1.12 -28.13
N LEU A 524 -30.12 -1.64 -27.44
CA LEU A 524 -29.96 -2.56 -26.33
C LEU A 524 -31.24 -3.38 -26.10
N ILE A 525 -31.07 -4.69 -26.13
CA ILE A 525 -32.01 -5.66 -25.57
C ILE A 525 -31.39 -6.20 -24.28
N TRP A 526 -31.97 -5.81 -23.15
CA TRP A 526 -31.54 -6.15 -21.81
C TRP A 526 -32.74 -6.44 -20.93
N SER A 527 -33.02 -7.73 -20.74
CA SER A 527 -34.10 -8.21 -19.87
C SER A 527 -33.55 -8.69 -18.54
N GLU A 528 -34.46 -8.94 -17.59
CA GLU A 528 -34.10 -9.59 -16.34
C GLU A 528 -33.47 -10.98 -16.57
N GLU A 529 -33.97 -11.75 -17.53
CA GLU A 529 -33.42 -13.06 -17.91
C GLU A 529 -31.98 -12.94 -18.43
N THR A 530 -31.73 -12.05 -19.40
CA THR A 530 -30.38 -11.81 -19.95
C THR A 530 -29.40 -11.34 -18.88
N ARG A 531 -29.86 -10.50 -17.96
CA ARG A 531 -29.06 -10.06 -16.82
C ARG A 531 -28.73 -11.22 -15.87
N GLN A 532 -29.69 -12.07 -15.54
CA GLN A 532 -29.47 -13.25 -14.70
C GLN A 532 -28.50 -14.25 -15.36
N GLU A 533 -28.64 -14.50 -16.66
CA GLU A 533 -27.70 -15.35 -17.43
C GLU A 533 -26.29 -14.77 -17.41
N THR A 534 -26.16 -13.45 -17.58
CA THR A 534 -24.88 -12.73 -17.51
C THR A 534 -24.25 -12.85 -16.14
N SER A 535 -25.03 -12.59 -15.09
CA SER A 535 -24.62 -12.73 -13.69
C SER A 535 -24.08 -14.14 -13.40
N LEU A 536 -24.80 -15.19 -13.78
CA LEU A 536 -24.40 -16.58 -13.57
C LEU A 536 -23.15 -16.95 -14.38
N TYR A 537 -23.04 -16.46 -15.62
CA TYR A 537 -21.87 -16.69 -16.46
C TYR A 537 -20.60 -16.06 -15.87
N LEU A 538 -20.70 -14.80 -15.44
CA LEU A 538 -19.59 -14.05 -14.83
C LEU A 538 -19.13 -14.70 -13.53
N GLU A 539 -20.06 -15.08 -12.66
CA GLU A 539 -19.75 -15.71 -11.38
C GLU A 539 -19.04 -17.06 -11.58
N ARG A 540 -19.57 -17.91 -12.47
CA ARG A 540 -18.95 -19.21 -12.79
C ARG A 540 -17.57 -19.03 -13.41
N SER A 541 -17.44 -18.15 -14.41
CA SER A 541 -16.18 -17.92 -15.10
C SER A 541 -15.11 -17.36 -14.15
N ALA A 542 -15.48 -16.43 -13.27
CA ALA A 542 -14.57 -15.86 -12.27
C ALA A 542 -14.11 -16.93 -11.27
N ARG A 543 -15.02 -17.77 -10.77
CA ARG A 543 -14.73 -18.87 -9.86
C ARG A 543 -13.81 -19.92 -10.50
N ASP A 544 -14.11 -20.32 -11.74
CA ASP A 544 -13.30 -21.31 -12.48
C ASP A 544 -11.88 -20.80 -12.71
N LEU A 545 -11.72 -19.53 -13.07
CA LEU A 545 -10.41 -18.90 -13.22
C LEU A 545 -9.69 -18.82 -11.86
N SER A 546 -10.39 -18.42 -10.80
CA SER A 546 -9.81 -18.31 -9.45
C SER A 546 -9.26 -19.65 -8.97
N GLN A 547 -10.02 -20.73 -9.13
CA GLN A 547 -9.58 -22.08 -8.76
C GLN A 547 -8.33 -22.55 -9.54
N GLN A 548 -8.20 -22.13 -10.81
CA GLN A 548 -7.01 -22.41 -11.61
C GLN A 548 -5.81 -21.58 -11.13
N GLN A 549 -6.02 -20.27 -10.96
CA GLN A 549 -4.98 -19.33 -10.54
C GLN A 549 -4.52 -19.54 -9.09
N ALA A 550 -5.38 -20.04 -8.20
CA ALA A 550 -5.01 -20.43 -6.84
C ALA A 550 -3.94 -21.55 -6.83
N LYS A 551 -4.00 -22.46 -7.82
CA LYS A 551 -2.98 -23.51 -8.01
C LYS A 551 -1.75 -23.00 -8.74
N ASN A 552 -1.95 -22.13 -9.72
CA ASN A 552 -0.87 -21.50 -10.47
C ASN A 552 -1.25 -20.08 -10.91
N PRO A 553 -0.75 -19.04 -10.22
CA PRO A 553 -1.08 -17.64 -10.52
C PRO A 553 -0.64 -17.18 -11.92
N GLU A 554 0.18 -17.94 -12.64
CA GLU A 554 0.61 -17.61 -14.01
C GLU A 554 -0.39 -18.05 -15.09
N ILE A 555 -1.52 -18.66 -14.73
CA ILE A 555 -2.56 -19.04 -15.69
C ILE A 555 -3.27 -17.79 -16.23
N ASP A 556 -3.15 -17.60 -17.55
CA ASP A 556 -3.81 -16.50 -18.25
C ASP A 556 -5.30 -16.80 -18.51
N TRP A 557 -6.15 -15.82 -18.20
CA TRP A 557 -7.52 -15.78 -18.66
C TRP A 557 -7.60 -15.51 -20.17
N LYS A 558 -8.44 -16.28 -20.84
CA LYS A 558 -8.75 -16.11 -22.26
C LYS A 558 -10.21 -15.68 -22.38
N PRO A 559 -10.49 -14.44 -22.85
CA PRO A 559 -11.85 -14.01 -23.15
C PRO A 559 -12.51 -14.98 -24.15
N PRO A 560 -13.83 -15.18 -24.06
CA PRO A 560 -14.53 -16.05 -25.01
C PRO A 560 -14.42 -15.48 -26.43
N SER A 561 -14.32 -16.38 -27.43
CA SER A 561 -14.18 -15.99 -28.84
C SER A 561 -15.40 -15.21 -29.35
N GLU A 562 -16.58 -15.61 -28.91
CA GLU A 562 -17.87 -15.01 -29.20
C GLU A 562 -18.55 -14.55 -27.91
N SER A 563 -19.51 -13.62 -28.03
CA SER A 563 -20.37 -13.27 -26.91
C SER A 563 -21.17 -14.50 -26.49
N PHE A 564 -21.24 -14.77 -25.18
CA PHE A 564 -22.07 -15.86 -24.67
C PHE A 564 -23.57 -15.55 -24.75
N LEU A 565 -23.92 -14.26 -24.89
CA LEU A 565 -25.31 -13.84 -25.09
C LEU A 565 -25.81 -14.29 -26.48
N PRO A 566 -26.88 -15.10 -26.55
CA PRO A 566 -27.38 -15.62 -27.82
C PRO A 566 -27.94 -14.48 -28.66
N ASN A 567 -27.24 -14.11 -29.73
CA ASN A 567 -27.74 -13.09 -30.63
C ASN A 567 -28.47 -13.73 -31.82
N LYS A 568 -29.79 -13.85 -31.70
CA LYS A 568 -30.68 -14.33 -32.78
C LYS A 568 -31.25 -13.20 -33.63
N GLU A 569 -30.93 -11.96 -33.31
CA GLU A 569 -31.48 -10.78 -33.99
C GLU A 569 -30.53 -10.23 -35.06
N PHE A 570 -31.12 -9.61 -36.09
CA PHE A 570 -30.36 -8.90 -37.11
C PHE A 570 -29.91 -7.53 -36.58
N ILE A 571 -28.62 -7.42 -36.31
CA ILE A 571 -27.97 -6.19 -35.82
C ILE A 571 -27.08 -5.61 -36.91
N LEU A 572 -27.23 -4.32 -37.18
CA LEU A 572 -26.32 -3.56 -38.05
C LEU A 572 -25.81 -2.31 -37.34
N GLY A 573 -24.49 -2.12 -37.31
CA GLY A 573 -23.88 -0.94 -36.68
C GLY A 573 -24.21 -0.80 -35.18
N GLY A 574 -24.48 -1.91 -34.49
CA GLY A 574 -24.94 -1.92 -33.10
C GLY A 574 -26.44 -1.66 -32.90
N VAL A 575 -27.22 -1.64 -34.00
CA VAL A 575 -28.66 -1.38 -33.96
C VAL A 575 -29.48 -2.62 -34.34
N TYR A 576 -30.41 -3.01 -33.47
CA TYR A 576 -31.40 -4.06 -33.69
C TYR A 576 -32.44 -3.60 -34.72
N ILE A 577 -32.30 -4.08 -35.96
CA ILE A 577 -33.08 -3.59 -37.11
C ILE A 577 -34.59 -3.84 -36.91
N ARG A 578 -34.96 -4.98 -36.32
CA ARG A 578 -36.36 -5.31 -36.00
C ARG A 578 -37.02 -4.22 -35.14
N LEU A 579 -36.34 -3.74 -34.11
CA LEU A 579 -36.87 -2.74 -33.18
C LEU A 579 -36.92 -1.36 -33.82
N LEU A 580 -35.93 -1.01 -34.64
CA LEU A 580 -35.95 0.25 -35.38
C LEU A 580 -37.10 0.28 -36.41
N LEU A 581 -37.38 -0.84 -37.08
CA LEU A 581 -38.52 -0.96 -37.99
C LEU A 581 -39.86 -0.80 -37.26
N LEU A 582 -39.98 -1.39 -36.06
CA LEU A 582 -41.19 -1.25 -35.24
C LEU A 582 -41.47 0.22 -34.87
N ASN A 583 -40.43 1.00 -34.61
CA ASN A 583 -40.55 2.42 -34.31
C ASN A 583 -39.33 3.20 -34.84
N PRO A 584 -39.45 3.85 -36.00
CA PRO A 584 -38.34 4.63 -36.57
C PRO A 584 -38.07 5.97 -35.86
N GLY A 585 -38.89 6.35 -34.87
CA GLY A 585 -38.76 7.57 -34.08
C GLY A 585 -37.73 7.49 -32.94
N TRP A 586 -37.14 6.31 -32.70
CA TRP A 586 -36.12 6.15 -31.66
C TRP A 586 -34.87 6.98 -31.95
N GLN A 587 -34.43 7.73 -30.94
CA GLN A 587 -33.20 8.52 -31.05
C GLN A 587 -31.99 7.62 -30.81
N LEU A 588 -31.19 7.43 -31.86
CA LEU A 588 -29.91 6.73 -31.77
C LEU A 588 -28.84 7.65 -31.17
N ARG A 589 -27.91 7.11 -30.39
CA ARG A 589 -26.81 7.90 -29.81
C ARG A 589 -25.73 8.22 -30.83
N ARG A 590 -25.45 7.29 -31.76
CA ARG A 590 -24.48 7.48 -32.84
C ARG A 590 -25.15 7.34 -34.22
N PRO A 591 -26.11 8.22 -34.56
CA PRO A 591 -26.87 8.10 -35.80
C PRO A 591 -25.97 8.18 -37.04
N LYS A 592 -24.87 8.95 -36.95
CA LYS A 592 -23.88 9.07 -38.03
C LYS A 592 -23.22 7.72 -38.37
N GLU A 593 -22.76 6.99 -37.35
CA GLU A 593 -22.11 5.68 -37.52
C GLU A 593 -23.09 4.63 -38.07
N PHE A 594 -24.32 4.63 -37.55
CA PHE A 594 -25.37 3.76 -38.06
C PHE A 594 -25.70 4.06 -39.53
N ILE A 595 -25.88 5.34 -39.89
CA ILE A 595 -26.15 5.77 -41.27
C ILE A 595 -25.03 5.30 -42.21
N THR A 596 -23.76 5.53 -41.86
CA THR A 596 -22.62 5.04 -42.66
C THR A 596 -22.68 3.53 -42.83
N THR A 597 -22.80 2.77 -41.73
CA THR A 597 -22.84 1.30 -41.77
C THR A 597 -24.04 0.76 -42.57
N LEU A 598 -25.19 1.42 -42.46
CA LEU A 598 -26.40 1.11 -43.21
C LEU A 598 -26.16 1.23 -44.72
N PHE A 599 -25.63 2.37 -45.16
CA PHE A 599 -25.40 2.61 -46.58
C PHE A 599 -24.24 1.79 -47.14
N ASP A 600 -23.19 1.55 -46.37
CA ASP A 600 -22.09 0.67 -46.76
C ASP A 600 -22.64 -0.75 -47.01
N ARG A 601 -23.42 -1.29 -46.06
CA ARG A 601 -24.01 -2.63 -46.20
C ARG A 601 -24.97 -2.73 -47.39
N ILE A 602 -25.82 -1.71 -47.60
CA ILE A 602 -26.72 -1.67 -48.77
C ILE A 602 -25.92 -1.58 -50.07
N THR A 603 -24.82 -0.82 -50.09
CA THR A 603 -23.94 -0.67 -51.26
C THR A 603 -23.24 -1.99 -51.60
N ASP A 604 -22.80 -2.73 -50.58
CA ASP A 604 -22.18 -4.06 -50.72
C ASP A 604 -23.20 -5.08 -51.25
N LEU A 605 -24.41 -5.10 -50.66
CA LEU A 605 -25.47 -6.01 -51.08
C LEU A 605 -25.92 -5.75 -52.53
N THR A 606 -25.86 -4.50 -52.99
CA THR A 606 -26.32 -4.09 -54.33
C THR A 606 -25.20 -4.03 -55.38
N GLU A 607 -23.98 -4.46 -55.03
CA GLU A 607 -22.84 -4.47 -55.93
C GLU A 607 -23.01 -5.45 -57.11
N PRO A 608 -22.69 -5.09 -58.37
CA PRO A 608 -22.90 -5.95 -59.52
C PRO A 608 -22.16 -7.30 -59.48
N THR A 609 -21.06 -7.37 -58.73
CA THR A 609 -20.24 -8.59 -58.56
C THR A 609 -20.75 -9.52 -57.47
N ASN A 610 -21.77 -9.13 -56.71
CA ASN A 610 -22.32 -9.94 -55.63
C ASN A 610 -23.27 -11.03 -56.20
N GLY A 611 -22.84 -12.30 -56.14
CA GLY A 611 -23.54 -13.42 -56.78
C GLY A 611 -24.77 -13.95 -56.04
N GLN A 612 -24.97 -13.57 -54.78
CA GLN A 612 -26.14 -13.94 -53.96
C GLN A 612 -26.54 -12.78 -53.05
N VAL A 613 -27.58 -12.04 -53.46
CA VAL A 613 -28.14 -10.94 -52.65
C VAL A 613 -29.23 -11.50 -51.73
N ASP A 614 -29.07 -11.33 -50.42
CA ASP A 614 -30.14 -11.55 -49.46
C ASP A 614 -31.18 -10.42 -49.60
N GLN A 615 -32.25 -10.69 -50.33
CA GLN A 615 -33.32 -9.72 -50.59
C GLN A 615 -34.04 -9.32 -49.30
N ASN A 616 -34.20 -10.24 -48.35
CA ASN A 616 -34.85 -9.94 -47.08
C ASN A 616 -34.00 -9.00 -46.24
N GLU A 617 -32.68 -9.20 -46.20
CA GLU A 617 -31.75 -8.26 -45.56
C GLU A 617 -31.84 -6.87 -46.22
N LEU A 618 -31.76 -6.81 -47.55
CA LEU A 618 -31.78 -5.56 -48.30
C LEU A 618 -33.10 -4.78 -48.11
N ASP A 619 -34.24 -5.47 -48.14
CA ASP A 619 -35.55 -4.86 -47.92
C ASP A 619 -35.65 -4.30 -46.49
N GLN A 620 -35.27 -5.06 -45.47
CA GLN A 620 -35.27 -4.61 -44.06
C GLN A 620 -34.38 -3.38 -43.84
N LEU A 621 -33.17 -3.37 -44.42
CA LEU A 621 -32.26 -2.23 -44.30
C LEU A 621 -32.79 -0.99 -45.02
N SER A 622 -33.35 -1.15 -46.22
CA SER A 622 -33.92 -0.04 -46.95
C SER A 622 -35.16 0.55 -46.25
N GLU A 623 -36.02 -0.31 -45.70
CA GLU A 623 -37.19 0.11 -44.93
C GLU A 623 -36.78 0.82 -43.63
N ALA A 624 -35.78 0.29 -42.91
CA ALA A 624 -35.25 0.92 -41.70
C ALA A 624 -34.65 2.30 -41.99
N GLY A 625 -33.86 2.42 -43.07
CA GLY A 625 -33.32 3.70 -43.52
C GLY A 625 -34.42 4.68 -43.93
N CYS A 626 -35.41 4.23 -44.69
CA CYS A 626 -36.54 5.07 -45.10
C CYS A 626 -37.34 5.55 -43.89
N GLY A 627 -37.68 4.65 -42.96
CA GLY A 627 -38.36 4.99 -41.72
C GLY A 627 -37.59 6.02 -40.92
N LEU A 628 -36.27 5.85 -40.80
CA LEU A 628 -35.39 6.79 -40.09
C LEU A 628 -35.41 8.19 -40.73
N PHE A 629 -35.20 8.29 -42.04
CA PHE A 629 -35.12 9.60 -42.72
C PHE A 629 -36.48 10.28 -42.90
N THR A 630 -37.58 9.52 -42.97
CA THR A 630 -38.94 10.09 -43.04
C THR A 630 -39.45 10.57 -41.68
N THR A 631 -39.14 9.83 -40.61
CA THR A 631 -39.56 10.18 -39.25
C THR A 631 -38.64 11.24 -38.61
N GLN A 632 -37.33 11.15 -38.88
CA GLN A 632 -36.30 12.02 -38.33
C GLN A 632 -35.56 12.78 -39.44
N ILE A 633 -36.29 13.58 -40.22
CA ILE A 633 -35.81 14.32 -41.41
C ILE A 633 -34.51 15.10 -41.16
N LYS A 634 -34.27 15.59 -39.94
CA LYS A 634 -33.04 16.31 -39.59
C LYS A 634 -31.77 15.46 -39.75
N LEU A 635 -31.84 14.13 -39.63
CA LEU A 635 -30.71 13.23 -39.81
C LEU A 635 -30.23 13.20 -41.26
N SER A 636 -31.10 13.45 -42.24
CA SER A 636 -30.74 13.54 -43.66
C SER A 636 -29.68 14.62 -43.92
N LYS A 637 -29.62 15.68 -43.08
CA LYS A 637 -28.58 16.72 -43.17
C LYS A 637 -27.15 16.23 -42.94
N LEU A 638 -27.00 15.05 -42.32
CA LEU A 638 -25.68 14.44 -42.10
C LEU A 638 -25.15 13.75 -43.36
N VAL A 639 -26.02 13.41 -44.30
CA VAL A 639 -25.69 12.59 -45.47
C VAL A 639 -24.82 13.34 -46.49
N PRO A 640 -25.07 14.64 -46.78
CA PRO A 640 -24.17 15.40 -47.63
C PRO A 640 -22.73 15.43 -47.12
N GLY A 641 -21.78 15.17 -48.02
CA GLY A 641 -20.34 15.09 -47.69
C GLY A 641 -19.85 13.72 -47.21
N MET A 642 -20.73 12.74 -46.96
CA MET A 642 -20.33 11.36 -46.62
C MET A 642 -19.99 10.48 -47.85
N GLY A 643 -20.21 10.97 -49.07
CA GLY A 643 -20.04 10.17 -50.30
C GLY A 643 -21.19 9.17 -50.58
N ILE A 644 -22.21 9.13 -49.74
CA ILE A 644 -23.36 8.21 -49.86
C ILE A 644 -24.19 8.50 -51.13
N LEU A 645 -24.61 9.75 -51.35
CA LEU A 645 -25.49 10.10 -52.48
C LEU A 645 -24.88 9.79 -53.87
N PRO A 646 -23.61 10.15 -54.16
CA PRO A 646 -22.94 9.72 -55.40
C PRO A 646 -22.91 8.20 -55.56
N THR A 647 -22.67 7.48 -54.46
CA THR A 647 -22.62 6.01 -54.46
C THR A 647 -23.99 5.39 -54.75
N LEU A 648 -25.06 5.89 -54.13
CA LEU A 648 -26.43 5.41 -54.39
C LEU A 648 -26.87 5.69 -55.82
N ILE A 649 -26.60 6.88 -56.37
CA ILE A 649 -26.93 7.23 -57.76
C ILE A 649 -26.18 6.34 -58.76
N LYS A 650 -24.88 6.09 -58.50
CA LYS A 650 -24.10 5.14 -59.28
C LYS A 650 -24.69 3.74 -59.20
N ARG A 651 -24.97 3.24 -57.99
CA ARG A 651 -25.56 1.91 -57.78
C ARG A 651 -26.92 1.78 -58.47
N LEU A 652 -27.77 2.80 -58.42
CA LEU A 652 -29.05 2.83 -59.13
C LEU A 652 -28.88 2.66 -60.66
N SER A 653 -27.76 3.11 -61.22
CA SER A 653 -27.44 2.98 -62.65
C SER A 653 -26.92 1.59 -63.05
N GLU A 654 -26.41 0.82 -62.09
CA GLU A 654 -25.72 -0.46 -62.34
C GLU A 654 -26.53 -1.68 -61.84
N THR A 655 -27.19 -1.58 -60.68
CA THR A 655 -27.82 -2.71 -59.99
C THR A 655 -29.16 -3.12 -60.61
N GLN A 656 -29.59 -4.37 -60.39
CA GLN A 656 -30.96 -4.83 -60.72
C GLN A 656 -31.96 -4.56 -59.58
N TYR A 657 -31.49 -4.29 -58.36
CA TYR A 657 -32.30 -4.02 -57.17
C TYR A 657 -32.61 -2.52 -57.02
N LEU A 658 -33.43 -2.00 -57.94
CA LEU A 658 -33.70 -0.56 -58.03
C LEU A 658 -34.56 -0.02 -56.88
N ARG A 659 -35.55 -0.82 -56.43
CA ARG A 659 -36.57 -0.38 -55.45
C ARG A 659 -36.01 0.06 -54.10
N PRO A 660 -35.12 -0.70 -53.42
CA PRO A 660 -34.56 -0.31 -52.13
C PRO A 660 -33.78 1.00 -52.19
N ILE A 661 -32.98 1.19 -53.23
CA ILE A 661 -32.19 2.42 -53.44
C ILE A 661 -33.11 3.62 -53.74
N LEU A 662 -34.12 3.42 -54.58
CA LEU A 662 -35.08 4.47 -54.93
C LEU A 662 -35.86 4.95 -53.70
N LEU A 663 -36.29 4.04 -52.82
CA LEU A 663 -36.99 4.39 -51.58
C LEU A 663 -36.11 5.26 -50.66
N LEU A 664 -34.83 4.92 -50.51
CA LEU A 664 -33.88 5.71 -49.70
C LEU A 664 -33.66 7.10 -50.30
N LEU A 665 -33.46 7.19 -51.62
CA LEU A 665 -33.35 8.48 -52.31
C LEU A 665 -34.62 9.32 -52.16
N ASN A 666 -35.81 8.69 -52.23
CA ASN A 666 -37.09 9.36 -52.00
C ASN A 666 -37.19 10.00 -50.61
N ALA A 667 -36.74 9.27 -49.58
CA ALA A 667 -36.72 9.74 -48.20
C ALA A 667 -35.69 10.86 -47.99
N LEU A 668 -34.48 10.72 -48.56
CA LEU A 668 -33.43 11.74 -48.48
C LEU A 668 -33.82 13.04 -49.20
N CYS A 669 -34.58 12.96 -50.29
CA CYS A 669 -35.08 14.13 -51.02
C CYS A 669 -36.10 14.97 -50.23
N MET A 670 -36.54 14.55 -49.03
CA MET A 670 -37.33 15.40 -48.13
C MET A 670 -36.49 16.52 -47.49
N GLU A 671 -35.16 16.45 -47.61
CA GLU A 671 -34.23 17.43 -47.06
C GLU A 671 -33.49 18.15 -48.21
N SER A 672 -33.47 19.48 -48.16
CA SER A 672 -32.99 20.34 -49.25
C SER A 672 -31.48 20.23 -49.55
N SER A 673 -30.64 19.99 -48.53
CA SER A 673 -29.19 19.83 -48.72
C SER A 673 -28.84 18.52 -49.44
N CYS A 674 -29.58 17.43 -49.20
CA CYS A 674 -29.50 16.19 -49.99
C CYS A 674 -29.86 16.46 -51.46
N VAL A 675 -30.93 17.21 -51.71
CA VAL A 675 -31.36 17.59 -53.06
C VAL A 675 -30.32 18.46 -53.76
N GLY A 676 -29.68 19.38 -53.04
CA GLY A 676 -28.55 20.17 -53.52
C GLY A 676 -27.43 19.27 -54.07
N GLN A 677 -26.94 18.34 -53.25
CA GLN A 677 -25.88 17.41 -53.65
C GLN A 677 -26.31 16.47 -54.78
N ILE A 678 -27.57 16.01 -54.82
CA ILE A 678 -28.07 15.17 -55.93
C ILE A 678 -28.02 15.92 -57.27
N GLY A 679 -28.26 17.23 -57.26
CA GLY A 679 -28.15 18.06 -58.47
C GLY A 679 -26.72 18.22 -58.97
N GLU A 680 -25.72 18.17 -58.09
CA GLU A 680 -24.30 18.24 -58.46
C GLU A 680 -23.77 16.93 -59.06
N ILE A 681 -24.44 15.80 -58.79
CA ILE A 681 -24.04 14.49 -59.33
C ILE A 681 -24.47 14.39 -60.80
N GLU A 682 -23.50 14.25 -61.71
CA GLU A 682 -23.77 14.04 -63.14
C GLU A 682 -24.65 12.79 -63.37
N ASN A 683 -25.59 12.89 -64.31
CA ASN A 683 -26.51 11.82 -64.69
C ASN A 683 -27.46 11.32 -63.58
N SER A 684 -27.68 12.09 -62.50
CA SER A 684 -28.59 11.68 -61.42
C SER A 684 -30.04 11.53 -61.90
N LEU A 685 -30.52 12.42 -62.77
CA LEU A 685 -31.84 12.26 -63.39
C LEU A 685 -31.92 11.06 -64.34
N ARG A 686 -30.84 10.75 -65.06
CA ARG A 686 -30.78 9.56 -65.93
C ARG A 686 -30.86 8.28 -65.11
N ALA A 687 -30.22 8.23 -63.95
CA ALA A 687 -30.33 7.11 -63.02
C ALA A 687 -31.77 6.93 -62.52
N LEU A 688 -32.45 8.03 -62.14
CA LEU A 688 -33.86 8.00 -61.72
C LEU A 688 -34.82 7.61 -62.85
N LYS A 689 -34.54 8.00 -64.11
CA LYS A 689 -35.32 7.57 -65.29
C LYS A 689 -35.37 6.05 -65.43
N ARG A 690 -34.28 5.35 -65.07
CA ARG A 690 -34.22 3.87 -65.11
C ARG A 690 -35.26 3.22 -64.20
N CYS A 691 -35.81 3.93 -63.21
CA CYS A 691 -36.84 3.40 -62.32
C CYS A 691 -38.27 3.45 -62.88
N LEU A 692 -38.49 3.97 -64.10
CA LEU A 692 -39.80 4.07 -64.75
C LEU A 692 -40.25 2.76 -65.45
N ILE A 693 -39.84 1.61 -64.94
CA ILE A 693 -40.02 0.30 -65.59
C ILE A 693 -41.45 -0.22 -65.39
N ASP A 694 -41.92 -0.25 -64.14
CA ASP A 694 -43.25 -0.74 -63.74
C ASP A 694 -44.06 0.31 -62.96
N ASP A 695 -45.38 0.13 -62.90
CA ASP A 695 -46.32 1.12 -62.36
C ASP A 695 -46.08 1.47 -60.89
N GLN A 696 -45.65 0.50 -60.05
CA GLN A 696 -45.42 0.75 -58.63
C GLN A 696 -44.11 1.52 -58.41
N MET A 697 -43.06 1.15 -59.15
CA MET A 697 -41.77 1.84 -59.13
C MET A 697 -41.84 3.24 -59.71
N ALA A 698 -42.58 3.41 -60.80
CA ALA A 698 -42.75 4.70 -61.47
C ALA A 698 -43.38 5.74 -60.53
N MET A 699 -44.35 5.36 -59.69
CA MET A 699 -44.94 6.26 -58.69
C MET A 699 -43.90 6.82 -57.71
N ILE A 700 -43.04 5.95 -57.17
CA ILE A 700 -42.00 6.35 -56.22
C ILE A 700 -40.96 7.21 -56.95
N ALA A 701 -40.62 6.87 -58.20
CA ALA A 701 -39.69 7.65 -59.02
C ALA A 701 -40.23 9.05 -59.30
N PHE A 702 -41.49 9.19 -59.72
CA PHE A 702 -42.13 10.51 -59.94
C PHE A 702 -42.16 11.33 -58.65
N GLU A 703 -42.53 10.74 -57.52
CA GLU A 703 -42.49 11.45 -56.24
C GLU A 703 -41.06 11.87 -55.85
N THR A 704 -40.06 11.02 -56.10
CA THR A 704 -38.63 11.33 -55.83
C THR A 704 -38.15 12.49 -56.69
N ILE A 705 -38.43 12.44 -57.99
CA ILE A 705 -38.07 13.50 -58.95
C ILE A 705 -38.81 14.79 -58.60
N PHE A 706 -40.08 14.71 -58.22
CA PHE A 706 -40.86 15.87 -57.78
C PHE A 706 -40.24 16.51 -56.54
N ARG A 707 -39.88 15.74 -55.52
CA ARG A 707 -39.20 16.27 -54.33
C ARG A 707 -37.86 16.91 -54.68
N ALA A 708 -37.05 16.23 -55.49
CA ALA A 708 -35.77 16.74 -55.94
C ALA A 708 -35.89 18.06 -56.73
N THR A 709 -36.98 18.25 -57.48
CA THR A 709 -37.22 19.46 -58.27
C THR A 709 -37.95 20.57 -57.50
N SER A 710 -38.72 20.21 -56.46
CA SER A 710 -39.50 21.15 -55.65
C SER A 710 -38.66 22.17 -54.87
N HIS A 711 -37.37 21.91 -54.67
CA HIS A 711 -36.44 22.82 -53.99
C HIS A 711 -35.73 23.82 -54.92
N SER A 712 -36.17 23.97 -56.18
CA SER A 712 -35.59 24.92 -57.17
C SER A 712 -34.07 24.72 -57.41
N ASN A 713 -33.66 23.48 -57.71
CA ASN A 713 -32.26 23.16 -58.04
C ASN A 713 -31.99 23.36 -59.55
N ALA A 714 -31.22 24.39 -59.90
CA ALA A 714 -30.88 24.71 -61.28
C ALA A 714 -30.08 23.61 -61.98
N ASN A 715 -29.19 22.91 -61.26
CA ASN A 715 -28.39 21.82 -61.83
C ASN A 715 -29.26 20.63 -62.25
N LEU A 716 -30.29 20.30 -61.48
CA LEU A 716 -31.25 19.26 -61.88
C LEU A 716 -32.04 19.67 -63.13
N THR A 717 -32.40 20.95 -63.24
CA THR A 717 -33.09 21.45 -64.45
C THR A 717 -32.16 21.38 -65.66
N ALA A 718 -30.89 21.76 -65.52
CA ALA A 718 -29.88 21.61 -66.57
C ALA A 718 -29.71 20.15 -67.00
N GLN A 719 -29.67 19.21 -66.06
CA GLN A 719 -29.62 17.77 -66.37
C GLN A 719 -30.87 17.28 -67.11
N ALA A 720 -32.05 17.85 -66.84
CA ALA A 720 -33.30 17.47 -67.51
C ALA A 720 -33.32 17.93 -68.98
N MET A 721 -32.72 19.09 -69.29
CA MET A 721 -32.62 19.64 -70.65
C MET A 721 -31.47 19.04 -71.46
N ALA A 722 -30.47 18.46 -70.80
CA ALA A 722 -29.35 17.79 -71.44
C ALA A 722 -29.82 16.67 -72.41
N ASN A 723 -28.99 16.36 -73.41
CA ASN A 723 -29.28 15.37 -74.46
C ASN A 723 -30.61 15.64 -75.20
N ASP A 724 -30.85 16.89 -75.60
CA ASP A 724 -32.07 17.31 -76.31
C ASP A 724 -33.38 16.96 -75.57
N GLY A 725 -33.35 17.10 -74.23
CA GLY A 725 -34.55 16.92 -73.41
C GLY A 725 -35.02 15.50 -73.29
N GLU A 726 -34.14 14.51 -73.48
CA GLU A 726 -34.49 13.08 -73.46
C GLU A 726 -35.24 12.66 -72.18
N PHE A 727 -34.96 13.33 -71.06
CA PHE A 727 -35.66 13.11 -69.79
C PHE A 727 -37.07 13.72 -69.81
N VAL A 728 -37.22 14.96 -70.30
CA VAL A 728 -38.51 15.65 -70.45
C VAL A 728 -39.42 14.89 -71.42
N LYS A 729 -38.89 14.46 -72.57
CA LYS A 729 -39.61 13.63 -73.56
C LYS A 729 -40.10 12.32 -72.93
N ALA A 730 -39.27 11.64 -72.14
CA ALA A 730 -39.69 10.43 -71.43
C ALA A 730 -40.84 10.68 -70.43
N LEU A 731 -40.84 11.81 -69.72
CA LEU A 731 -41.97 12.18 -68.84
C LEU A 731 -43.26 12.48 -69.63
N LEU A 732 -43.16 13.10 -70.80
CA LEU A 732 -44.30 13.35 -71.70
C LEU A 732 -44.85 12.05 -72.29
N GLU A 733 -43.98 11.09 -72.63
CA GLU A 733 -44.37 9.74 -73.05
C GLU A 733 -45.16 9.04 -71.94
N GLU A 734 -44.70 9.07 -70.69
CA GLU A 734 -45.43 8.49 -69.54
C GLU A 734 -46.82 9.12 -69.32
N LEU A 735 -46.99 10.41 -69.59
CA LEU A 735 -48.31 11.08 -69.54
C LEU A 735 -49.30 10.51 -70.57
N SER A 736 -48.80 10.08 -71.73
CA SER A 736 -49.60 9.52 -72.82
C SER A 736 -49.99 8.05 -72.58
N LEU A 737 -49.26 7.35 -71.71
CA LEU A 737 -49.55 5.95 -71.40
C LEU A 737 -50.79 5.81 -70.49
N ASN A 738 -51.55 4.72 -70.72
CA ASN A 738 -52.73 4.37 -69.91
C ASN A 738 -52.36 3.64 -68.59
N ARG A 739 -51.08 3.32 -68.38
CA ARG A 739 -50.57 2.65 -67.17
C ARG A 739 -50.45 3.57 -65.96
N VAL A 740 -50.38 4.88 -66.21
CA VAL A 740 -50.12 5.92 -65.20
C VAL A 740 -51.45 6.47 -64.65
N ASN A 741 -51.70 6.33 -63.34
CA ASN A 741 -52.96 6.78 -62.72
C ASN A 741 -53.08 8.33 -62.66
N LYS A 742 -54.27 8.86 -62.32
CA LYS A 742 -54.51 10.32 -62.26
C LYS A 742 -53.55 11.07 -61.29
N SER A 743 -53.15 10.43 -60.19
CA SER A 743 -52.22 11.01 -59.21
C SER A 743 -50.81 11.16 -59.79
N ALA A 744 -50.35 10.12 -60.47
CA ALA A 744 -49.06 10.07 -61.16
C ALA A 744 -48.97 11.11 -62.28
N LYS A 745 -50.01 11.23 -63.12
CA LYS A 745 -50.07 12.27 -64.16
C LYS A 745 -50.01 13.67 -63.55
N ALA A 746 -50.65 13.88 -62.40
CA ALA A 746 -50.55 15.15 -61.67
C ALA A 746 -49.13 15.42 -61.13
N GLN A 747 -48.42 14.40 -60.62
CA GLN A 747 -47.01 14.53 -60.22
C GLN A 747 -46.11 14.87 -61.41
N ILE A 748 -46.27 14.20 -62.56
CA ILE A 748 -45.48 14.51 -63.76
C ILE A 748 -45.69 15.96 -64.20
N VAL A 749 -46.94 16.44 -64.23
CA VAL A 749 -47.23 17.85 -64.55
C VAL A 749 -46.59 18.80 -63.55
N LYS A 750 -46.56 18.45 -62.25
CA LYS A 750 -45.88 19.26 -61.22
C LYS A 750 -44.36 19.29 -61.43
N ILE A 751 -43.74 18.17 -61.81
CA ILE A 751 -42.31 18.11 -62.15
C ILE A 751 -42.00 19.02 -63.35
N LEU A 752 -42.78 18.92 -64.43
CA LEU A 752 -42.61 19.75 -65.62
C LEU A 752 -42.78 21.24 -65.31
N LYS A 753 -43.75 21.59 -64.44
CA LYS A 753 -43.91 22.96 -63.94
C LYS A 753 -42.71 23.43 -63.13
N ALA A 754 -42.20 22.59 -62.23
CA ALA A 754 -41.01 22.93 -61.43
C ALA A 754 -39.79 23.24 -62.33
N PHE A 755 -39.63 22.51 -63.45
CA PHE A 755 -38.60 22.83 -64.43
C PHE A 755 -38.87 24.14 -65.19
N MET A 756 -40.13 24.41 -65.58
CA MET A 756 -40.51 25.69 -66.23
C MET A 756 -40.31 26.91 -65.33
N GLU A 757 -40.49 26.74 -64.02
CA GLU A 757 -40.34 27.79 -63.02
C GLU A 757 -38.86 28.10 -62.69
N CYS A 758 -37.91 27.31 -63.20
CA CYS A 758 -36.48 27.56 -63.04
C CYS A 758 -36.05 28.82 -63.83
N PRO A 759 -35.50 29.87 -63.18
CA PRO A 759 -35.16 31.13 -63.86
C PRO A 759 -34.08 31.00 -64.93
N GLU A 760 -33.15 30.05 -64.77
CA GLU A 760 -31.97 29.91 -65.63
C GLU A 760 -32.25 29.11 -66.91
N TYR A 761 -33.18 28.15 -66.88
CA TYR A 761 -33.41 27.19 -67.98
C TYR A 761 -34.88 27.04 -68.42
N GLY A 762 -35.85 27.52 -67.61
CA GLY A 762 -37.25 27.08 -67.68
C GLY A 762 -38.12 27.60 -68.85
N LEU A 763 -37.96 28.84 -69.30
CA LEU A 763 -38.82 29.43 -70.34
C LEU A 763 -38.25 29.36 -71.77
N GLN A 764 -36.92 29.33 -71.92
CA GLN A 764 -36.26 29.40 -73.25
C GLN A 764 -35.94 28.04 -73.88
N GLU A 765 -35.76 26.97 -73.11
CA GLU A 765 -35.41 25.63 -73.64
C GLU A 765 -36.59 24.64 -73.68
N LEU A 766 -37.46 24.60 -72.65
CA LEU A 766 -38.61 23.70 -72.61
C LEU A 766 -39.62 23.95 -73.73
N SER A 767 -39.80 25.22 -74.13
CA SER A 767 -40.65 25.63 -75.25
C SER A 767 -40.13 25.22 -76.63
N LYS A 768 -38.87 24.77 -76.73
CA LYS A 768 -38.30 24.19 -77.96
C LYS A 768 -38.46 22.66 -78.03
N GLN A 769 -38.81 22.00 -76.92
CA GLN A 769 -38.81 20.54 -76.79
C GLN A 769 -40.21 19.91 -76.61
N ILE A 770 -41.20 20.69 -76.15
CA ILE A 770 -42.64 20.37 -76.22
C ILE A 770 -43.14 20.77 -77.61
#